data_AF-A0A1W9V550-F1
#
_entry.id   AF-A0A1W9V550-F1
#
_cell.length_a   1.000
_cell.length_b   1.000
_cell.length_c   1.000
_cell.angle_alpha   90.00
_cell.angle_beta   90.00
_cell.angle_gamma   90.00
#
_symmetry.space_group_name_H-M   'P 1'
#
loop_
_entity.id
_entity.type
_entity.pdbx_description
1 polymer ?
#
loop_
_entity_poly.entity_id
_entity_poly.type
_entity_poly.pdbx_seq_one_letter_code
_entity_poly.pdbx_strand_id
1 'polypeptide(L)'
;MTGKRKELFNSLDRVYVDKSIQEALTFLNREDREQSPYLPSRFYGINHGILSPVTRGLINYEKLSRSDYYLYPDQSLDALNCLGLGFQFDLNKTRLLMAVVREATKKGEDTERCVYYLSLYRKVLEGSPAQIRSLLVQKFHLTILADRSLNSMDGGFDDRVYGSFSLGKRTALQVLVDAYIKGLSRVSIVHINEIHSQIISVVLEAGRMLGIDVDFSLEFSHGRGKGKQNFLLYFPQCKSSGDYEKVLESDALSSFQSELARVSTAREKAVSKEIRHFNRKVRPGLNKGFENYPDLIMEPVSLDELLKTIKINRLSIPSLGHYLFQKYEAILQQRTEAFDLEEFAPLMGRLKKMKNREISDLVEKVERLDQESHKMDHEEFTARYLSDDLDYSVTIPGFIDQLKKIRTLGVDVIIAYPLSGGLPTFLEKLLYFAGVVNGVELFNTKYFFNHRDKEQELAELVELVSIYNQGAVKPLLRKAKSYGLMKDRGDKFKILLADATLQMLNTGDEEFKIKLGSGSNDYSIASPGMGFLIPKISHLGFRSSLRGLAGHYALPFRLGENPEALPFKLERCGPFSILSRLSRSAVILLGNPTARTLLRNREQKISLLSRIRNSNPTVRNALLILFGVLFSQIPVKGTLAPRYIFLWFTISLLQSVLSDLISHGGRKLKHYHRALINGKDLSSYLFYTGMAIPVLGNISFRIEAFLELRSLSPGSSGFILFILLGLASWVYTGVTTLLRGYKPLTALVNGARSFYSFPLAALSAMFLPLPPIVQQKIWTAVAGAVVEGFAKYREDLTIRRRDYQELFREIHLPRITETRLRSLLYDLLYIRGRQPRGRDVF
;
A
#
# COMPACT_ATOMS: atom_id res chain seq x y z
N MET A 1 -20.35 -11.51 -27.69
CA MET A 1 -19.94 -12.49 -26.65
C MET A 1 -19.34 -13.73 -27.32
N THR A 2 -18.08 -13.69 -27.76
CA THR A 2 -17.28 -14.85 -28.21
C THR A 2 -15.82 -14.43 -28.39
N GLY A 3 -15.22 -13.84 -27.36
CA GLY A 3 -13.76 -13.69 -27.30
C GLY A 3 -13.15 -14.97 -26.74
N LYS A 4 -12.21 -15.59 -27.46
CA LYS A 4 -11.42 -16.75 -26.97
C LYS A 4 -10.82 -16.38 -25.60
N ARG A 5 -11.40 -16.89 -24.51
CA ARG A 5 -10.77 -16.82 -23.18
C ARG A 5 -9.44 -17.58 -23.28
N LYS A 6 -8.31 -16.87 -23.30
CA LYS A 6 -7.00 -17.46 -22.97
C LYS A 6 -7.19 -18.20 -21.65
N GLU A 7 -6.96 -19.51 -21.63
CA GLU A 7 -7.03 -20.26 -20.37
C GLU A 7 -5.92 -19.74 -19.45
N LEU A 8 -6.31 -18.96 -18.43
CA LEU A 8 -5.38 -18.30 -17.48
C LEU A 8 -4.59 -19.28 -16.61
N PHE A 9 -4.99 -20.56 -16.60
CA PHE A 9 -4.42 -21.60 -15.76
C PHE A 9 -4.31 -22.90 -16.54
N ASN A 10 -3.11 -23.47 -16.57
CA ASN A 10 -2.91 -24.86 -16.96
C ASN A 10 -3.60 -25.79 -15.95
N SER A 11 -3.83 -27.04 -16.36
CA SER A 11 -4.52 -28.06 -15.54
C SER A 11 -3.92 -28.24 -14.14
N LEU A 12 -2.59 -28.15 -14.03
CA LEU A 12 -1.87 -28.20 -12.75
C LEU A 12 -2.16 -26.98 -11.86
N ASP A 13 -2.16 -25.77 -12.40
CA ASP A 13 -2.39 -24.55 -11.62
C ASP A 13 -3.81 -24.50 -11.04
N ARG A 14 -4.80 -25.10 -11.72
CA ARG A 14 -6.17 -25.27 -11.20
C ARG A 14 -6.25 -26.17 -9.96
N VAL A 15 -5.29 -27.07 -9.77
CA VAL A 15 -5.20 -27.92 -8.57
C VAL A 15 -4.46 -27.17 -7.44
N TYR A 16 -3.42 -26.41 -7.79
CA TYR A 16 -2.57 -25.70 -6.84
C TYR A 16 -3.13 -24.38 -6.31
N VAL A 17 -4.00 -23.69 -7.05
CA VAL A 17 -4.53 -22.38 -6.64
C VAL A 17 -5.88 -22.56 -5.96
N ASP A 18 -6.07 -21.92 -4.79
CA ASP A 18 -7.34 -21.97 -4.05
C ASP A 18 -8.51 -21.40 -4.88
N LYS A 19 -9.71 -21.99 -4.75
CA LYS A 19 -10.90 -21.59 -5.50
C LYS A 19 -11.25 -20.11 -5.36
N SER A 20 -11.02 -19.51 -4.18
CA SER A 20 -11.22 -18.07 -3.95
C SER A 20 -10.23 -17.20 -4.74
N ILE A 21 -9.00 -17.66 -4.90
CA ILE A 21 -7.96 -16.97 -5.67
C ILE A 21 -8.24 -17.14 -7.17
N GLN A 22 -8.68 -18.32 -7.60
CA GLN A 22 -9.11 -18.54 -8.99
C GLN A 22 -10.27 -17.63 -9.37
N GLU A 23 -11.27 -17.48 -8.49
CA GLU A 23 -12.38 -16.56 -8.67
C GLU A 23 -11.91 -15.11 -8.76
N ALA A 24 -11.04 -14.68 -7.84
CA ALA A 24 -10.47 -13.33 -7.84
C ALA A 24 -9.66 -13.03 -9.11
N LEU A 25 -8.86 -13.99 -9.58
CA LEU A 25 -8.07 -13.84 -10.80
C LEU A 25 -8.95 -13.87 -12.05
N THR A 26 -10.05 -14.64 -12.03
CA THR A 26 -11.05 -14.62 -13.09
C THR A 26 -11.71 -13.26 -13.19
N PHE A 27 -12.05 -12.63 -12.05
CA PHE A 27 -12.57 -11.26 -12.02
C PHE A 27 -11.57 -10.25 -12.60
N LEU A 28 -10.29 -10.33 -12.18
CA LEU A 28 -9.19 -9.48 -12.66
C LEU A 28 -8.77 -9.71 -14.11
N ASN A 29 -9.38 -10.63 -14.84
CA ASN A 29 -9.09 -10.83 -16.25
C ASN A 29 -10.33 -10.69 -17.14
N ARG A 30 -11.46 -10.24 -16.57
CA ARG A 30 -12.63 -9.85 -17.39
C ARG A 30 -12.32 -8.56 -18.15
N GLU A 31 -12.85 -8.41 -19.36
CA GLU A 31 -12.78 -7.16 -20.12
C GLU A 31 -13.78 -6.13 -19.55
N ASP A 32 -15.02 -6.55 -19.26
CA ASP A 32 -16.09 -5.66 -18.76
C ASP A 32 -16.13 -5.52 -17.22
N ARG A 33 -15.00 -5.20 -16.58
CA ARG A 33 -14.98 -5.04 -15.10
C ARG A 33 -15.78 -3.84 -14.62
N GLU A 34 -15.78 -2.77 -15.42
CA GLU A 34 -16.42 -1.49 -15.07
C GLU A 34 -17.95 -1.57 -15.07
N GLN A 35 -18.54 -2.46 -15.86
CA GLN A 35 -20.00 -2.63 -15.94
C GLN A 35 -20.57 -3.58 -14.88
N SER A 36 -19.73 -4.15 -14.01
CA SER A 36 -20.18 -5.21 -13.12
C SER A 36 -21.08 -4.68 -11.98
N PRO A 37 -22.34 -5.14 -11.87
CA PRO A 37 -23.35 -4.57 -10.97
C PRO A 37 -23.22 -5.06 -9.52
N TYR A 38 -22.02 -5.44 -9.06
CA TYR A 38 -21.84 -5.99 -7.73
C TYR A 38 -22.11 -4.93 -6.66
N LEU A 39 -22.97 -5.24 -5.69
CA LEU A 39 -23.23 -4.36 -4.55
C LEU A 39 -22.02 -4.35 -3.61
N PRO A 40 -21.59 -3.18 -3.08
CA PRO A 40 -20.65 -3.14 -1.96
C PRO A 40 -21.26 -3.90 -0.79
N SER A 41 -20.51 -4.81 -0.17
CA SER A 41 -21.00 -5.64 0.95
C SER A 41 -19.85 -5.97 1.89
N ARG A 42 -20.11 -5.86 3.20
CA ARG A 42 -19.11 -6.09 4.26
C ARG A 42 -18.93 -7.57 4.54
N PHE A 43 -20.03 -8.33 4.61
CA PHE A 43 -20.01 -9.77 4.87
C PHE A 43 -20.50 -10.57 3.66
N TYR A 44 -20.21 -11.86 3.60
CA TYR A 44 -20.50 -12.70 2.43
C TYR A 44 -22.00 -12.77 2.02
N GLY A 45 -22.55 -11.76 1.33
CA GLY A 45 -23.93 -11.74 0.80
C GLY A 45 -24.06 -12.20 -0.67
N ILE A 46 -25.15 -12.91 -0.96
CA ILE A 46 -25.46 -13.77 -2.12
C ILE A 46 -25.86 -13.00 -3.39
N ASN A 47 -25.22 -13.34 -4.51
CA ASN A 47 -25.87 -13.51 -5.82
C ASN A 47 -25.10 -14.61 -6.55
N HIS A 48 -25.79 -15.67 -7.00
CA HIS A 48 -25.27 -16.89 -7.64
C HIS A 48 -23.73 -17.03 -7.72
N GLY A 49 -23.15 -17.64 -6.68
CA GLY A 49 -21.70 -17.77 -6.47
C GLY A 49 -21.22 -16.84 -5.36
N ILE A 50 -21.00 -17.39 -4.16
CA ILE A 50 -20.55 -16.62 -2.99
C ILE A 50 -19.14 -16.07 -3.28
N LEU A 51 -19.05 -14.81 -3.72
CA LEU A 51 -17.78 -14.12 -3.96
C LEU A 51 -16.93 -14.14 -2.71
N SER A 52 -15.67 -14.56 -2.85
CA SER A 52 -14.71 -14.56 -1.75
C SER A 52 -14.37 -13.14 -1.26
N PRO A 53 -13.85 -12.96 -0.02
CA PRO A 53 -13.48 -11.64 0.51
C PRO A 53 -12.37 -10.99 -0.28
N VAL A 54 -11.50 -11.81 -0.90
CA VAL A 54 -10.44 -11.36 -1.79
C VAL A 54 -11.06 -10.70 -3.01
N THR A 55 -11.99 -11.39 -3.68
CA THR A 55 -12.69 -10.88 -4.87
C THR A 55 -13.46 -9.60 -4.57
N ARG A 56 -14.10 -9.52 -3.40
CA ARG A 56 -14.81 -8.31 -2.94
C ARG A 56 -13.88 -7.14 -2.68
N GLY A 57 -12.75 -7.39 -2.01
CA GLY A 57 -11.73 -6.36 -1.81
C GLY A 57 -11.28 -5.76 -3.13
N LEU A 58 -11.01 -6.61 -4.14
CA LEU A 58 -10.67 -6.16 -5.49
C LEU A 58 -11.79 -5.34 -6.16
N ILE A 59 -13.03 -5.82 -6.10
CA ILE A 59 -14.20 -5.10 -6.64
C ILE A 59 -14.33 -3.72 -5.99
N ASN A 60 -14.24 -3.65 -4.66
CA ASN A 60 -14.35 -2.41 -3.91
C ASN A 60 -13.21 -1.45 -4.28
N TYR A 61 -11.98 -1.94 -4.40
CA TYR A 61 -10.85 -1.10 -4.82
C TYR A 61 -11.02 -0.60 -6.26
N GLU A 62 -11.48 -1.44 -7.18
CA GLU A 62 -11.75 -1.04 -8.58
C GLU A 62 -12.84 0.02 -8.70
N LYS A 63 -13.88 -0.05 -7.86
CA LYS A 63 -14.90 1.00 -7.80
C LYS A 63 -14.33 2.37 -7.40
N LEU A 64 -13.30 2.39 -6.55
CA LEU A 64 -12.59 3.62 -6.19
C LEU A 64 -11.71 4.14 -7.34
N SER A 65 -11.30 3.26 -8.27
CA SER A 65 -10.52 3.62 -9.45
C SER A 65 -11.34 4.35 -10.52
N ARG A 66 -12.66 4.27 -10.48
CA ARG A 66 -13.53 4.84 -11.53
C ARG A 66 -13.45 6.36 -11.54
N SER A 67 -13.35 6.93 -12.74
CA SER A 67 -13.15 8.37 -12.91
C SER A 67 -14.38 9.24 -12.59
N ASP A 68 -15.55 8.61 -12.46
CA ASP A 68 -16.87 9.19 -12.24
C ASP A 68 -17.41 8.95 -10.81
N TYR A 69 -16.53 8.61 -9.86
CA TYR A 69 -16.88 8.31 -8.46
C TYR A 69 -17.75 9.37 -7.75
N TYR A 70 -17.70 10.62 -8.21
CA TYR A 70 -18.48 11.74 -7.69
C TYR A 70 -19.93 11.77 -8.20
N LEU A 71 -20.24 11.10 -9.30
CA LEU A 71 -21.63 10.92 -9.78
C LEU A 71 -22.41 9.93 -8.93
N TYR A 72 -21.70 9.01 -8.26
CA TYR A 72 -22.27 7.97 -7.39
C TYR A 72 -21.59 7.96 -6.03
N PRO A 73 -21.64 9.07 -5.29
CA PRO A 73 -20.83 9.28 -4.07
C PRO A 73 -21.10 8.21 -3.02
N ASP A 74 -22.36 7.86 -2.79
CA ASP A 74 -22.76 6.83 -1.84
C ASP A 74 -22.14 5.47 -2.19
N GLN A 75 -22.12 5.09 -3.47
CA GLN A 75 -21.56 3.82 -3.91
C GLN A 75 -20.04 3.77 -3.71
N SER A 76 -19.35 4.87 -3.96
CA SER A 76 -17.90 4.97 -3.80
C SER A 76 -17.48 5.00 -2.33
N LEU A 77 -18.22 5.73 -1.48
CA LEU A 77 -18.00 5.74 -0.04
C LEU A 77 -18.33 4.37 0.58
N ASP A 78 -19.40 3.71 0.13
CA ASP A 78 -19.71 2.34 0.54
C ASP A 78 -18.63 1.35 0.13
N ALA A 79 -18.08 1.48 -1.09
CA ALA A 79 -16.96 0.65 -1.53
C ALA A 79 -15.71 0.88 -0.65
N LEU A 80 -15.40 2.13 -0.30
CA LEU A 80 -14.30 2.46 0.61
C LEU A 80 -14.52 1.85 2.00
N ASN A 81 -15.72 1.98 2.54
CA ASN A 81 -16.12 1.37 3.80
C ASN A 81 -15.89 -0.16 3.77
N CYS A 82 -16.31 -0.83 2.69
CA CYS A 82 -16.23 -2.28 2.54
C CYS A 82 -14.84 -2.79 2.12
N LEU A 83 -13.90 -1.92 1.75
CA LEU A 83 -12.54 -2.31 1.37
C LEU A 83 -11.70 -2.79 2.57
N GLY A 84 -12.03 -2.31 3.78
CA GLY A 84 -11.29 -2.69 4.99
C GLY A 84 -11.83 -2.09 6.29
N LEU A 85 -12.48 -0.92 6.23
CA LEU A 85 -12.94 -0.18 7.43
C LEU A 85 -14.11 -0.89 8.12
N GLY A 86 -15.02 -1.48 7.34
CA GLY A 86 -16.21 -2.16 7.82
C GLY A 86 -16.00 -3.49 8.53
N PHE A 87 -14.75 -3.98 8.61
CA PHE A 87 -14.42 -5.23 9.32
C PHE A 87 -13.97 -4.97 10.78
N GLN A 88 -13.79 -3.70 11.17
CA GLN A 88 -13.23 -3.28 12.47
C GLN A 88 -11.97 -4.07 12.86
N PHE A 89 -11.04 -4.22 11.93
CA PHE A 89 -9.71 -4.68 12.27
C PHE A 89 -8.89 -3.53 12.86
N ASP A 90 -7.85 -3.87 13.62
CA ASP A 90 -6.85 -2.88 14.03
C ASP A 90 -6.29 -2.12 12.82
N LEU A 91 -5.88 -0.88 13.04
CA LEU A 91 -5.41 0.03 11.99
C LEU A 91 -4.36 -0.64 11.08
N ASN A 92 -3.40 -1.34 11.67
CA ASN A 92 -2.28 -1.96 10.96
C ASN A 92 -2.73 -3.11 10.06
N LYS A 93 -3.67 -3.93 10.52
CA LYS A 93 -4.27 -5.02 9.74
C LYS A 93 -5.11 -4.47 8.60
N THR A 94 -5.92 -3.44 8.85
CA THR A 94 -6.72 -2.76 7.81
C THR A 94 -5.82 -2.17 6.72
N ARG A 95 -4.77 -1.44 7.11
CA ARG A 95 -3.75 -0.90 6.19
C ARG A 95 -3.11 -1.99 5.34
N LEU A 96 -2.76 -3.12 5.95
CA LEU A 96 -2.15 -4.24 5.25
C LEU A 96 -3.11 -4.91 4.24
N LEU A 97 -4.40 -5.05 4.58
CA LEU A 97 -5.41 -5.58 3.64
C LEU A 97 -5.55 -4.69 2.41
N MET A 98 -5.71 -3.38 2.61
CA MET A 98 -5.81 -2.41 1.52
C MET A 98 -4.54 -2.42 0.65
N ALA A 99 -3.35 -2.50 1.27
CA ALA A 99 -2.08 -2.60 0.55
C ALA A 99 -2.00 -3.85 -0.32
N VAL A 100 -2.43 -5.01 0.20
CA VAL A 100 -2.42 -6.27 -0.56
C VAL A 100 -3.38 -6.21 -1.74
N VAL A 101 -4.59 -5.70 -1.55
CA VAL A 101 -5.59 -5.55 -2.63
C VAL A 101 -5.06 -4.63 -3.72
N ARG A 102 -4.49 -3.48 -3.34
CA ARG A 102 -3.87 -2.53 -4.27
C ARG A 102 -2.78 -3.19 -5.11
N GLU A 103 -1.84 -3.92 -4.48
CA GLU A 103 -0.76 -4.59 -5.21
C GLU A 103 -1.26 -5.73 -6.10
N ALA A 104 -2.31 -6.45 -5.68
CA ALA A 104 -2.94 -7.48 -6.50
C ALA A 104 -3.59 -6.88 -7.76
N THR A 105 -4.37 -5.81 -7.61
CA THR A 105 -4.97 -5.10 -8.76
C THR A 105 -3.91 -4.55 -9.70
N LYS A 106 -2.84 -3.93 -9.16
CA LYS A 106 -1.73 -3.39 -9.97
C LYS A 106 -0.97 -4.46 -10.76
N LYS A 107 -1.00 -5.71 -10.33
CA LYS A 107 -0.29 -6.84 -10.96
C LYS A 107 -1.22 -7.79 -11.72
N GLY A 108 -2.42 -7.36 -12.09
CA GLY A 108 -3.41 -8.21 -12.76
C GLY A 108 -2.89 -8.94 -14.01
N GLU A 109 -2.01 -8.30 -14.79
CA GLU A 109 -1.39 -8.88 -16.01
C GLU A 109 -0.29 -9.91 -15.69
N ASP A 110 0.34 -9.83 -14.52
CA ASP A 110 1.33 -10.79 -14.04
C ASP A 110 0.64 -11.80 -13.13
N THR A 111 0.13 -12.87 -13.73
CA THR A 111 -0.61 -13.94 -13.05
C THR A 111 0.13 -14.46 -11.82
N GLU A 112 1.46 -14.65 -11.90
CA GLU A 112 2.23 -15.25 -10.80
C GLU A 112 2.30 -14.30 -9.59
N ARG A 113 2.63 -13.03 -9.82
CA ARG A 113 2.68 -12.01 -8.75
C ARG A 113 1.29 -11.67 -8.23
N CYS A 114 0.27 -11.68 -9.09
CA CYS A 114 -1.12 -11.50 -8.71
C CYS A 114 -1.56 -12.60 -7.73
N VAL A 115 -1.39 -13.88 -8.09
CA VAL A 115 -1.70 -15.04 -7.22
C VAL A 115 -0.96 -14.92 -5.88
N TYR A 116 0.30 -14.48 -5.89
CA TYR A 116 1.05 -14.24 -4.66
C TYR A 116 0.36 -13.20 -3.74
N TYR A 117 -0.03 -12.03 -4.24
CA TYR A 117 -0.73 -11.03 -3.43
C TYR A 117 -2.11 -11.49 -2.98
N LEU A 118 -2.88 -12.15 -3.86
CA LEU A 118 -4.19 -12.72 -3.51
C LEU A 118 -4.06 -13.76 -2.38
N SER A 119 -3.01 -14.60 -2.41
CA SER A 119 -2.72 -15.55 -1.32
C SER A 119 -2.34 -14.85 0.00
N LEU A 120 -1.66 -13.69 -0.08
CA LEU A 120 -1.33 -12.89 1.09
C LEU A 120 -2.58 -12.29 1.72
N TYR A 121 -3.60 -11.91 0.94
CA TYR A 121 -4.81 -11.29 1.47
C TYR A 121 -5.47 -12.18 2.51
N ARG A 122 -5.64 -13.47 2.18
CA ARG A 122 -6.18 -14.46 3.13
C ARG A 122 -5.29 -14.62 4.35
N LYS A 123 -3.97 -14.66 4.17
CA LYS A 123 -3.01 -14.74 5.28
C LYS A 123 -3.10 -13.54 6.22
N VAL A 124 -3.41 -12.36 5.69
CA VAL A 124 -3.61 -11.14 6.47
C VAL A 124 -4.95 -11.20 7.20
N LEU A 125 -6.03 -11.62 6.54
CA LEU A 125 -7.35 -11.80 7.17
C LEU A 125 -7.29 -12.76 8.37
N GLU A 126 -6.63 -13.91 8.21
CA GLU A 126 -6.50 -14.93 9.27
C GLU A 126 -5.30 -14.70 10.21
N GLY A 127 -4.49 -13.67 9.95
CA GLY A 127 -3.18 -13.50 10.58
C GLY A 127 -3.25 -12.95 12.01
N SER A 128 -2.34 -13.40 12.87
CA SER A 128 -2.17 -12.87 14.24
C SER A 128 -1.45 -11.51 14.22
N PRO A 129 -1.61 -10.63 15.24
CA PRO A 129 -0.98 -9.31 15.26
C PRO A 129 0.55 -9.31 15.08
N ALA A 130 1.24 -10.38 15.49
CA ALA A 130 2.67 -10.54 15.26
C ALA A 130 2.99 -10.79 13.78
N GLN A 131 2.18 -11.61 13.10
CA GLN A 131 2.30 -11.86 11.66
C GLN A 131 2.00 -10.61 10.85
N ILE A 132 0.96 -9.85 11.22
CA ILE A 132 0.62 -8.56 10.59
C ILE A 132 1.80 -7.59 10.67
N ARG A 133 2.36 -7.39 11.87
CA ARG A 133 3.54 -6.55 12.09
C ARG A 133 4.74 -6.99 11.26
N SER A 134 5.01 -8.29 11.19
CA SER A 134 6.09 -8.84 10.37
C SER A 134 5.88 -8.58 8.88
N LEU A 135 4.65 -8.77 8.37
CA LEU A 135 4.32 -8.55 6.96
C LEU A 135 4.40 -7.08 6.56
N LEU A 136 3.84 -6.18 7.39
CA LEU A 136 3.93 -4.73 7.19
C LEU A 136 5.37 -4.29 7.01
N VAL A 137 6.25 -4.67 7.93
CA VAL A 137 7.64 -4.23 7.95
C VAL A 137 8.49 -4.91 6.87
N GLN A 138 8.41 -6.24 6.76
CA GLN A 138 9.35 -7.00 5.92
C GLN A 138 8.94 -7.07 4.44
N LYS A 139 7.64 -7.00 4.14
CA LYS A 139 7.15 -7.15 2.76
C LYS A 139 6.67 -5.84 2.15
N PHE A 140 6.01 -5.00 2.95
CA PHE A 140 5.45 -3.75 2.48
C PHE A 140 6.28 -2.53 2.90
N HIS A 141 7.28 -2.70 3.78
CA HIS A 141 8.11 -1.63 4.33
C HIS A 141 7.27 -0.48 4.89
N LEU A 142 6.20 -0.84 5.61
CA LEU A 142 5.31 0.10 6.27
C LEU A 142 5.63 0.19 7.76
N THR A 143 5.48 1.39 8.31
CA THR A 143 5.63 1.65 9.73
C THR A 143 4.46 1.07 10.52
N ILE A 144 4.76 0.58 11.74
CA ILE A 144 3.75 0.11 12.68
C ILE A 144 3.28 1.30 13.50
N LEU A 145 1.97 1.54 13.49
CA LEU A 145 1.33 2.66 14.16
C LEU A 145 0.54 2.20 15.39
N ALA A 146 0.30 3.14 16.31
CA ALA A 146 -0.66 2.93 17.40
C ALA A 146 -2.09 2.79 16.85
N ASP A 147 -2.95 2.02 17.53
CA ASP A 147 -4.32 1.76 17.10
C ASP A 147 -5.26 2.91 17.49
N ARG A 148 -5.20 4.01 16.73
CA ARG A 148 -6.05 5.21 16.86
C ARG A 148 -6.23 5.88 15.50
N SER A 149 -7.16 6.83 15.39
CA SER A 149 -7.38 7.60 14.15
C SER A 149 -6.09 8.31 13.69
N LEU A 150 -5.80 8.32 12.38
CA LEU A 150 -4.54 8.87 11.86
C LEU A 150 -4.42 10.37 12.15
N ASN A 151 -5.47 11.15 11.95
CA ASN A 151 -5.50 12.59 12.20
C ASN A 151 -5.21 12.97 13.65
N SER A 152 -5.54 12.10 14.61
CA SER A 152 -5.16 12.29 16.02
C SER A 152 -3.67 12.08 16.31
N MET A 153 -2.91 11.52 15.36
CA MET A 153 -1.49 11.23 15.54
C MET A 153 -0.57 12.37 15.07
N ASP A 154 -1.04 13.28 14.21
CA ASP A 154 -0.24 14.40 13.67
C ASP A 154 1.23 14.01 13.38
N GLY A 155 1.38 12.92 12.63
CA GLY A 155 2.66 12.21 12.47
C GLY A 155 3.05 11.95 11.01
N GLY A 156 2.13 12.13 10.05
CA GLY A 156 2.42 11.93 8.64
C GLY A 156 1.62 12.85 7.75
N PHE A 157 2.23 13.46 6.75
CA PHE A 157 1.54 14.41 5.89
C PHE A 157 2.08 14.42 4.47
N ASP A 158 1.33 15.02 3.56
CA ASP A 158 1.82 15.45 2.25
C ASP A 158 1.07 16.71 1.83
N ASP A 159 1.77 17.83 1.70
CA ASP A 159 1.12 19.10 1.41
C ASP A 159 0.85 19.27 -0.11
N ARG A 160 1.25 18.32 -0.97
CA ARG A 160 1.03 18.46 -2.42
C ARG A 160 0.95 17.11 -3.13
N VAL A 161 -0.28 16.64 -3.34
CA VAL A 161 -0.55 15.40 -4.07
C VAL A 161 -1.53 15.63 -5.21
N TYR A 162 -1.29 14.96 -6.34
CA TYR A 162 -2.18 15.06 -7.49
C TYR A 162 -3.15 13.88 -7.57
N GLY A 163 -4.43 14.19 -7.77
CA GLY A 163 -5.46 13.22 -8.12
C GLY A 163 -5.84 13.28 -9.61
N SER A 164 -6.83 12.46 -9.97
CA SER A 164 -7.34 12.26 -11.33
C SER A 164 -7.99 13.50 -11.97
N PHE A 165 -8.19 14.57 -11.21
CA PHE A 165 -8.71 15.85 -11.68
C PHE A 165 -7.61 16.93 -11.81
N SER A 166 -6.34 16.50 -11.72
CA SER A 166 -5.14 17.34 -11.82
C SER A 166 -4.08 16.60 -12.64
N LEU A 167 -2.82 16.48 -12.23
CA LEU A 167 -1.80 15.72 -12.98
C LEU A 167 -1.75 14.23 -12.62
N GLY A 168 -2.57 13.74 -11.70
CA GLY A 168 -2.48 12.38 -11.17
C GLY A 168 -3.18 11.35 -12.05
N LYS A 169 -2.59 10.16 -12.18
CA LYS A 169 -3.26 9.01 -12.83
C LYS A 169 -4.38 8.43 -11.96
N ARG A 170 -4.22 8.42 -10.63
CA ARG A 170 -5.16 7.83 -9.66
C ARG A 170 -6.24 8.79 -9.21
N THR A 171 -7.41 8.27 -8.84
CA THR A 171 -8.51 9.06 -8.27
C THR A 171 -8.14 9.66 -6.91
N ALA A 172 -8.82 10.72 -6.50
CA ALA A 172 -8.64 11.30 -5.17
C ALA A 172 -8.92 10.27 -4.06
N LEU A 173 -9.90 9.38 -4.24
CA LEU A 173 -10.18 8.29 -3.30
C LEU A 173 -9.02 7.28 -3.22
N GLN A 174 -8.41 6.92 -4.35
CA GLN A 174 -7.21 6.07 -4.35
C GLN A 174 -6.01 6.75 -3.69
N VAL A 175 -5.86 8.07 -3.87
CA VAL A 175 -4.83 8.86 -3.17
C VAL A 175 -5.03 8.77 -1.65
N LEU A 176 -6.27 8.90 -1.16
CA LEU A 176 -6.58 8.75 0.27
C LEU A 176 -6.34 7.32 0.77
N VAL A 177 -6.66 6.29 -0.01
CA VAL A 177 -6.34 4.89 0.32
C VAL A 177 -4.82 4.70 0.44
N ASP A 178 -4.03 5.28 -0.47
CA ASP A 178 -2.57 5.24 -0.41
C ASP A 178 -2.02 5.98 0.81
N ALA A 179 -2.61 7.12 1.16
CA ALA A 179 -2.29 7.91 2.33
C ALA A 179 -2.57 7.10 3.61
N TYR A 180 -3.73 6.44 3.69
CA TYR A 180 -4.11 5.57 4.79
C TYR A 180 -3.15 4.39 4.94
N ILE A 181 -2.85 3.68 3.83
CA ILE A 181 -1.86 2.58 3.82
C ILE A 181 -0.51 3.06 4.36
N LYS A 182 -0.06 4.26 3.96
CA LYS A 182 1.19 4.85 4.43
C LYS A 182 1.13 5.40 5.85
N GLY A 183 -0.07 5.64 6.36
CA GLY A 183 -0.27 6.17 7.71
C GLY A 183 -0.16 7.69 7.79
N LEU A 184 -0.57 8.40 6.73
CA LEU A 184 -0.59 9.86 6.72
C LEU A 184 -1.83 10.36 7.47
N SER A 185 -1.63 11.31 8.36
CA SER A 185 -2.67 12.01 9.11
C SER A 185 -3.30 13.16 8.33
N ARG A 186 -2.56 13.77 7.37
CA ARG A 186 -3.06 14.88 6.54
C ARG A 186 -2.60 14.78 5.09
N VAL A 187 -3.45 15.12 4.12
CA VAL A 187 -3.07 15.23 2.71
C VAL A 187 -3.74 16.45 2.07
N SER A 188 -2.98 17.20 1.28
CA SER A 188 -3.51 18.29 0.45
C SER A 188 -3.60 17.86 -1.01
N ILE A 189 -4.81 17.81 -1.55
CA ILE A 189 -5.08 17.45 -2.95
C ILE A 189 -5.04 18.70 -3.81
N VAL A 190 -4.20 18.66 -4.84
CA VAL A 190 -3.95 19.80 -5.73
C VAL A 190 -4.84 19.73 -6.95
N HIS A 191 -5.47 20.85 -7.27
CA HIS A 191 -6.16 21.12 -8.52
C HIS A 191 -5.28 21.99 -9.41
N ILE A 192 -5.46 21.95 -10.74
CA ILE A 192 -4.67 22.77 -11.67
C ILE A 192 -5.59 23.65 -12.49
N ASN A 193 -5.35 24.96 -12.42
CA ASN A 193 -6.06 26.02 -13.16
C ASN A 193 -7.59 26.08 -12.94
N GLU A 194 -8.23 25.03 -12.41
CA GLU A 194 -9.67 24.95 -12.20
C GLU A 194 -9.95 24.09 -10.96
N ILE A 195 -10.92 24.52 -10.15
CA ILE A 195 -11.34 23.79 -8.96
C ILE A 195 -12.62 23.02 -9.28
N HIS A 196 -12.58 21.71 -9.08
CA HIS A 196 -13.74 20.86 -9.34
C HIS A 196 -14.52 20.64 -8.04
N SER A 197 -15.42 21.56 -7.72
CA SER A 197 -16.22 21.52 -6.48
C SER A 197 -17.00 20.21 -6.29
N GLN A 198 -17.47 19.60 -7.39
CA GLN A 198 -18.21 18.34 -7.41
C GLN A 198 -17.53 17.15 -6.70
N ILE A 199 -16.20 17.16 -6.54
CA ILE A 199 -15.49 16.06 -5.85
C ILE A 199 -15.23 16.34 -4.37
N ILE A 200 -15.35 17.60 -3.92
CA ILE A 200 -14.91 18.04 -2.59
C ILE A 200 -15.66 17.29 -1.50
N SER A 201 -17.00 17.23 -1.58
CA SER A 201 -17.85 16.58 -0.57
C SER A 201 -17.49 15.10 -0.37
N VAL A 202 -17.34 14.36 -1.47
CA VAL A 202 -17.03 12.92 -1.46
C VAL A 202 -15.65 12.65 -0.88
N VAL A 203 -14.68 13.48 -1.25
CA VAL A 203 -13.30 13.34 -0.80
C VAL A 203 -13.17 13.71 0.69
N LEU A 204 -13.86 14.75 1.16
CA LEU A 204 -13.89 15.11 2.59
C LEU A 204 -14.54 14.02 3.44
N GLU A 205 -15.65 13.44 2.99
CA GLU A 205 -16.30 12.31 3.68
C GLU A 205 -15.36 11.08 3.72
N ALA A 206 -14.71 10.75 2.60
CA ALA A 206 -13.72 9.68 2.56
C ALA A 206 -12.54 9.92 3.52
N GLY A 207 -12.06 11.17 3.60
CA GLY A 207 -11.05 11.59 4.58
C GLY A 207 -11.51 11.34 6.01
N ARG A 208 -12.73 11.78 6.37
CA ARG A 208 -13.34 11.53 7.69
C ARG A 208 -13.44 10.03 8.00
N MET A 209 -13.85 9.20 7.05
CA MET A 209 -13.94 7.74 7.23
C MET A 209 -12.59 7.07 7.48
N LEU A 210 -11.53 7.56 6.82
CA LEU A 210 -10.16 7.05 6.98
C LEU A 210 -9.43 7.70 8.17
N GLY A 211 -10.03 8.71 8.80
CA GLY A 211 -9.39 9.51 9.84
C GLY A 211 -8.21 10.32 9.30
N ILE A 212 -8.29 10.85 8.08
CA ILE A 212 -7.28 11.67 7.43
C ILE A 212 -7.84 13.08 7.24
N ASP A 213 -7.10 14.10 7.65
CA ASP A 213 -7.45 15.48 7.37
C ASP A 213 -7.12 15.78 5.90
N VAL A 214 -8.12 16.25 5.15
CA VAL A 214 -7.99 16.48 3.71
C VAL A 214 -8.17 17.96 3.43
N ASP A 215 -7.14 18.56 2.84
CA ASP A 215 -7.14 19.93 2.38
C ASP A 215 -7.12 19.96 0.84
N PHE A 216 -7.51 21.10 0.26
CA PHE A 216 -7.41 21.34 -1.18
C PHE A 216 -6.47 22.51 -1.46
N SER A 217 -5.84 22.47 -2.62
CA SER A 217 -5.05 23.59 -3.13
C SER A 217 -5.22 23.75 -4.64
N LEU A 218 -4.93 24.94 -5.16
CA LEU A 218 -4.97 25.25 -6.59
C LEU A 218 -3.59 25.68 -7.08
N GLU A 219 -3.03 24.93 -8.01
CA GLU A 219 -1.81 25.26 -8.72
C GLU A 219 -2.10 25.98 -10.03
N PHE A 220 -1.32 27.02 -10.30
CA PHE A 220 -1.35 27.72 -11.58
C PHE A 220 0.00 28.41 -11.86
N SER A 221 0.17 28.86 -13.10
CA SER A 221 1.37 29.59 -13.52
C SER A 221 1.04 31.02 -13.93
N HIS A 222 1.92 31.96 -13.59
CA HIS A 222 1.84 33.35 -14.02
C HIS A 222 3.22 33.84 -14.51
N GLY A 223 3.24 34.57 -15.62
CA GLY A 223 4.44 35.24 -16.14
C GLY A 223 4.73 34.93 -17.61
N ARG A 224 5.88 35.44 -18.10
CA ARG A 224 6.30 35.30 -19.50
C ARG A 224 7.69 34.69 -19.62
N GLY A 225 7.87 33.78 -20.58
CA GLY A 225 9.14 33.11 -20.89
C GLY A 225 9.83 32.57 -19.63
N LYS A 226 11.13 32.85 -19.50
CA LYS A 226 11.94 32.47 -18.32
C LYS A 226 11.48 33.12 -17.00
N GLY A 227 10.64 34.16 -17.06
CA GLY A 227 10.06 34.83 -15.90
C GLY A 227 8.81 34.13 -15.34
N LYS A 228 8.28 33.08 -16.00
CA LYS A 228 7.15 32.28 -15.51
C LYS A 228 7.41 31.78 -14.09
N GLN A 229 6.38 31.83 -13.23
CA GLN A 229 6.43 31.33 -11.87
C GLN A 229 5.17 30.51 -11.58
N ASN A 230 5.34 29.40 -10.87
CA ASN A 230 4.25 28.58 -10.40
C ASN A 230 3.87 28.99 -8.97
N PHE A 231 2.57 29.03 -8.72
CA PHE A 231 1.97 29.39 -7.43
C PHE A 231 1.01 28.29 -6.99
N LEU A 232 0.81 28.19 -5.68
CA LEU A 232 -0.20 27.35 -5.04
C LEU A 232 -1.08 28.24 -4.16
N LEU A 233 -2.39 28.15 -4.34
CA LEU A 233 -3.37 28.68 -3.40
C LEU A 233 -3.78 27.56 -2.45
N TYR A 234 -3.46 27.66 -1.16
CA TYR A 234 -3.98 26.74 -0.15
C TYR A 234 -5.21 27.35 0.49
N PHE A 235 -6.33 26.65 0.35
CA PHE A 235 -7.57 27.06 0.98
C PHE A 235 -7.48 26.91 2.50
N PRO A 236 -8.25 27.72 3.26
CA PRO A 236 -8.34 27.56 4.70
C PRO A 236 -8.83 26.14 5.07
N GLN A 237 -8.54 25.72 6.30
CA GLN A 237 -9.01 24.43 6.81
C GLN A 237 -10.53 24.46 6.98
N CYS A 238 -11.23 24.03 5.94
CA CYS A 238 -12.67 23.93 5.88
C CYS A 238 -13.11 22.57 6.40
N LYS A 239 -14.04 22.55 7.36
CA LYS A 239 -14.53 21.29 7.96
C LYS A 239 -15.64 20.62 7.13
N SER A 240 -16.31 21.40 6.29
CA SER A 240 -17.41 20.95 5.44
C SER A 240 -17.24 21.39 3.99
N SER A 241 -17.95 20.73 3.07
CA SER A 241 -17.99 21.17 1.67
C SER A 241 -18.59 22.57 1.51
N GLY A 242 -19.58 22.92 2.34
CA GLY A 242 -20.20 24.25 2.32
C GLY A 242 -19.24 25.37 2.72
N ASP A 243 -18.25 25.10 3.56
CA ASP A 243 -17.21 26.09 3.89
C ASP A 243 -16.29 26.34 2.69
N TYR A 244 -15.96 25.28 1.94
CA TYR A 244 -15.23 25.43 0.67
C TYR A 244 -16.06 26.21 -0.34
N GLU A 245 -17.33 25.85 -0.55
CA GLU A 245 -18.23 26.52 -1.49
C GLU A 245 -18.30 28.03 -1.24
N LYS A 246 -18.43 28.46 0.02
CA LYS A 246 -18.39 29.89 0.38
C LYS A 246 -17.13 30.62 -0.07
N VAL A 247 -15.96 29.98 0.07
CA VAL A 247 -14.69 30.56 -0.39
C VAL A 247 -14.63 30.56 -1.92
N LEU A 248 -15.11 29.49 -2.55
CA LEU A 248 -15.11 29.33 -4.01
C LEU A 248 -16.05 30.30 -4.73
N GLU A 249 -17.21 30.59 -4.14
CA GLU A 249 -18.24 31.48 -4.68
C GLU A 249 -17.97 32.97 -4.42
N SER A 250 -16.95 33.31 -3.63
CA SER A 250 -16.55 34.70 -3.41
C SER A 250 -16.20 35.41 -4.73
N ASP A 251 -16.57 36.69 -4.85
CA ASP A 251 -16.30 37.50 -6.05
C ASP A 251 -14.82 37.49 -6.44
N ALA A 252 -13.93 37.53 -5.44
CA ALA A 252 -12.49 37.53 -5.65
C ALA A 252 -12.00 36.24 -6.32
N LEU A 253 -12.46 35.07 -5.86
CA LEU A 253 -12.02 33.80 -6.42
C LEU A 253 -12.74 33.46 -7.73
N SER A 254 -14.04 33.76 -7.84
CA SER A 254 -14.82 33.58 -9.07
C SER A 254 -14.22 34.38 -10.24
N SER A 255 -13.89 35.66 -9.99
CA SER A 255 -13.19 36.49 -10.98
C SER A 255 -11.83 35.90 -11.34
N PHE A 256 -11.06 35.42 -10.35
CA PHE A 256 -9.75 34.82 -10.57
C PHE A 256 -9.82 33.52 -11.40
N GLN A 257 -10.81 32.65 -11.15
CA GLN A 257 -11.02 31.42 -11.92
C GLN A 257 -11.26 31.69 -13.41
N SER A 258 -11.96 32.78 -13.76
CA SER A 258 -12.15 33.18 -15.15
C SER A 258 -10.82 33.49 -15.87
N GLU A 259 -9.85 34.05 -15.15
CA GLU A 259 -8.50 34.30 -15.66
C GLU A 259 -7.69 32.99 -15.76
N LEU A 260 -7.88 32.06 -14.83
CA LEU A 260 -7.22 30.75 -14.88
C LEU A 260 -7.71 29.86 -16.03
N ALA A 261 -8.95 30.04 -16.48
CA ALA A 261 -9.44 29.39 -17.70
C ALA A 261 -8.54 29.74 -18.92
N ARG A 262 -8.05 30.98 -19.01
CA ARG A 262 -7.09 31.41 -20.05
C ARG A 262 -5.75 30.68 -19.92
N VAL A 263 -5.31 30.42 -18.68
CA VAL A 263 -4.10 29.63 -18.41
C VAL A 263 -4.27 28.20 -18.91
N SER A 264 -5.43 27.60 -18.67
CA SER A 264 -5.76 26.26 -19.17
C SER A 264 -5.73 26.20 -20.70
N THR A 265 -6.37 27.15 -21.39
CA THR A 265 -6.35 27.23 -22.86
C THR A 265 -4.93 27.43 -23.42
N ALA A 266 -4.11 28.26 -22.79
CA ALA A 266 -2.72 28.46 -23.21
C ALA A 266 -1.88 27.19 -23.07
N ARG A 267 -2.10 26.44 -21.98
CA ARG A 267 -1.45 25.16 -21.73
C ARG A 267 -1.84 24.10 -22.76
N GLU A 268 -3.12 24.02 -23.11
CA GLU A 268 -3.61 23.13 -24.17
C GLU A 268 -2.95 23.44 -25.52
N LYS A 269 -2.87 24.72 -25.89
CA LYS A 269 -2.15 25.17 -27.10
C LYS A 269 -0.67 24.78 -27.09
N ALA A 270 -0.02 24.84 -25.93
CA ALA A 270 1.38 24.43 -25.79
C ALA A 270 1.56 22.91 -25.97
N VAL A 271 0.69 22.09 -25.39
CA VAL A 271 0.70 20.63 -25.64
C VAL A 271 0.42 20.32 -27.10
N SER A 272 -0.53 21.02 -27.73
CA SER A 272 -0.79 20.89 -29.17
C SER A 272 0.45 21.20 -30.02
N LYS A 273 1.25 22.20 -29.63
CA LYS A 273 2.53 22.54 -30.27
C LYS A 273 3.56 21.42 -30.10
N GLU A 274 3.65 20.84 -28.90
CA GLU A 274 4.55 19.73 -28.62
C GLU A 274 4.20 18.47 -29.42
N ILE A 275 2.91 18.12 -29.51
CA ILE A 275 2.43 17.01 -30.35
C ILE A 275 2.80 17.23 -31.82
N ARG A 276 2.62 18.45 -32.35
CA ARG A 276 3.03 18.79 -33.72
C ARG A 276 4.54 18.64 -33.92
N HIS A 277 5.35 19.03 -32.93
CA HIS A 277 6.79 18.86 -32.97
C HIS A 277 7.15 17.36 -33.02
N PHE A 278 6.60 16.56 -32.10
CA PHE A 278 6.80 15.11 -32.05
C PHE A 278 6.46 14.44 -33.37
N ASN A 279 5.27 14.69 -33.93
CA ASN A 279 4.81 14.09 -35.18
C ASN A 279 5.70 14.42 -36.39
N ARG A 280 6.31 15.61 -36.41
CA ARG A 280 7.14 16.10 -37.52
C ARG A 280 8.62 15.71 -37.39
N LYS A 281 9.17 15.67 -36.17
CA LYS A 281 10.61 15.54 -35.93
C LYS A 281 11.00 14.20 -35.31
N VAL A 282 10.22 13.70 -34.36
CA VAL A 282 10.55 12.49 -33.60
C VAL A 282 9.95 11.25 -34.24
N ARG A 283 8.64 11.25 -34.50
CA ARG A 283 7.90 10.11 -35.03
C ARG A 283 8.50 9.50 -36.31
N PRO A 284 8.96 10.29 -37.31
CA PRO A 284 9.61 9.70 -38.49
C PRO A 284 10.88 8.92 -38.13
N GLY A 285 11.64 9.37 -37.12
CA GLY A 285 12.81 8.66 -36.62
C GLY A 285 12.45 7.34 -35.93
N LEU A 286 11.36 7.30 -35.16
CA LEU A 286 10.85 6.08 -34.52
C LEU A 286 10.33 5.03 -35.51
N ASN A 287 9.92 5.48 -36.70
CA ASN A 287 9.44 4.61 -37.79
C ASN A 287 10.54 4.20 -38.77
N LYS A 288 11.77 4.68 -38.56
CA LYS A 288 12.89 4.40 -39.46
C LYS A 288 13.18 2.90 -39.54
N GLY A 289 13.24 2.35 -40.74
CA GLY A 289 13.46 0.92 -40.99
C GLY A 289 12.19 0.04 -40.94
N PHE A 290 11.02 0.66 -40.79
CA PHE A 290 9.70 0.02 -40.79
C PHE A 290 8.71 0.69 -41.76
N GLU A 291 9.16 1.63 -42.59
CA GLU A 291 8.32 2.51 -43.41
C GLU A 291 7.42 1.77 -44.40
N ASN A 292 7.84 0.57 -44.81
CA ASN A 292 7.09 -0.29 -45.74
C ASN A 292 6.08 -1.23 -45.05
N TYR A 293 5.96 -1.16 -43.72
CA TYR A 293 5.11 -2.03 -42.91
C TYR A 293 4.09 -1.17 -42.13
N PRO A 294 2.90 -0.90 -42.71
CA PRO A 294 1.90 -0.03 -42.09
C PRO A 294 1.50 -0.45 -40.67
N ASP A 295 1.44 -1.75 -40.42
CA ASP A 295 1.06 -2.31 -39.11
C ASP A 295 2.17 -2.19 -38.04
N LEU A 296 3.41 -1.84 -38.45
CA LEU A 296 4.57 -1.75 -37.56
C LEU A 296 5.06 -0.31 -37.39
N ILE A 297 4.30 0.69 -37.85
CA ILE A 297 4.66 2.11 -37.70
C ILE A 297 3.73 2.82 -36.72
N MET A 298 4.31 3.77 -36.00
CA MET A 298 3.54 4.67 -35.14
C MET A 298 2.81 5.71 -36.00
N GLU A 299 1.48 5.70 -35.93
CA GLU A 299 0.62 6.68 -36.57
C GLU A 299 0.77 8.09 -35.97
N PRO A 300 0.45 9.16 -36.71
CA PRO A 300 0.41 10.51 -36.17
C PRO A 300 -0.56 10.60 -34.99
N VAL A 301 -0.16 11.31 -33.94
CA VAL A 301 -0.99 11.49 -32.75
C VAL A 301 -1.72 12.83 -32.80
N SER A 302 -3.01 12.85 -32.47
CA SER A 302 -3.80 14.08 -32.36
C SER A 302 -4.06 14.48 -30.90
N LEU A 303 -4.32 15.77 -30.67
CA LEU A 303 -4.72 16.26 -29.34
C LEU A 303 -6.10 15.69 -28.93
N ASP A 304 -7.02 15.54 -29.88
CA ASP A 304 -8.37 15.03 -29.59
C ASP A 304 -8.34 13.58 -29.10
N GLU A 305 -7.49 12.73 -29.67
CA GLU A 305 -7.27 11.36 -29.17
C GLU A 305 -6.68 11.35 -27.76
N LEU A 306 -5.72 12.25 -27.48
CA LEU A 306 -5.16 12.40 -26.15
C LEU A 306 -6.27 12.79 -25.16
N LEU A 307 -7.13 13.75 -25.53
CA LEU A 307 -8.21 14.24 -24.68
C LEU A 307 -9.31 13.19 -24.42
N LYS A 308 -9.56 12.27 -25.36
CA LYS A 308 -10.42 11.10 -25.14
C LYS A 308 -9.87 10.17 -24.07
N THR A 309 -8.55 10.09 -23.97
CA THR A 309 -7.84 9.21 -23.01
C THR A 309 -7.60 9.92 -21.67
N ILE A 310 -7.45 11.24 -21.69
CA ILE A 310 -6.96 12.07 -20.59
C ILE A 310 -7.83 13.33 -20.51
N LYS A 311 -8.57 13.55 -19.40
CA LYS A 311 -9.36 14.79 -19.19
C LYS A 311 -8.47 16.05 -19.31
N ILE A 312 -9.03 17.15 -19.83
CA ILE A 312 -8.36 18.43 -20.20
C ILE A 312 -7.39 18.96 -19.12
N ASN A 313 -7.75 18.89 -17.84
CA ASN A 313 -6.91 19.45 -16.75
C ASN A 313 -5.72 18.58 -16.33
N ARG A 314 -5.45 17.48 -17.04
CA ARG A 314 -4.28 16.60 -16.82
C ARG A 314 -3.12 16.87 -17.78
N LEU A 315 -3.29 17.78 -18.74
CA LEU A 315 -2.31 18.02 -19.79
C LEU A 315 -0.96 18.48 -19.23
N SER A 316 0.07 17.66 -19.40
CA SER A 316 1.44 17.93 -18.98
C SER A 316 2.42 17.13 -19.83
N ILE A 317 3.71 17.50 -19.80
CA ILE A 317 4.76 16.70 -20.45
C ILE A 317 4.75 15.24 -19.96
N PRO A 318 4.70 14.93 -18.65
CA PRO A 318 4.67 13.55 -18.19
C PRO A 318 3.44 12.76 -18.66
N SER A 319 2.25 13.39 -18.69
CA SER A 319 1.04 12.71 -19.17
C SER A 319 1.09 12.45 -20.68
N LEU A 320 1.65 13.41 -21.45
CA LEU A 320 1.86 13.26 -22.89
C LEU A 320 2.87 12.14 -23.17
N GLY A 321 4.01 12.16 -22.49
CA GLY A 321 5.05 11.14 -22.64
C GLY A 321 4.58 9.74 -22.29
N HIS A 322 3.79 9.58 -21.22
CA HIS A 322 3.15 8.31 -20.91
C HIS A 322 2.22 7.81 -22.03
N TYR A 323 1.36 8.69 -22.55
CA TYR A 323 0.45 8.34 -23.63
C TYR A 323 1.18 7.96 -24.93
N LEU A 324 2.21 8.75 -25.31
CA LEU A 324 3.02 8.47 -26.49
C LEU A 324 3.78 7.15 -26.33
N PHE A 325 4.36 6.90 -25.16
CA PHE A 325 5.04 5.65 -24.88
C PHE A 325 4.08 4.45 -24.91
N GLN A 326 2.86 4.56 -24.39
CA GLN A 326 1.87 3.46 -24.50
C GLN A 326 1.57 3.09 -25.95
N LYS A 327 1.42 4.09 -26.84
CA LYS A 327 1.27 3.83 -28.28
C LYS A 327 2.53 3.21 -28.87
N TYR A 328 3.71 3.68 -28.49
CA TYR A 328 4.98 3.18 -28.99
C TYR A 328 5.31 1.76 -28.49
N GLU A 329 5.00 1.44 -27.23
CA GLU A 329 5.19 0.13 -26.60
C GLU A 329 4.36 -0.95 -27.31
N ALA A 330 3.11 -0.65 -27.69
CA ALA A 330 2.29 -1.55 -28.48
C ALA A 330 2.93 -1.86 -29.85
N ILE A 331 3.49 -0.84 -30.52
CA ILE A 331 4.21 -1.00 -31.78
C ILE A 331 5.52 -1.77 -31.58
N LEU A 332 6.25 -1.53 -30.50
CA LEU A 332 7.46 -2.29 -30.16
C LEU A 332 7.15 -3.77 -29.96
N GLN A 333 6.07 -4.10 -29.23
CA GLN A 333 5.63 -5.48 -29.05
C GLN A 333 5.27 -6.15 -30.38
N GLN A 334 4.50 -5.48 -31.24
CA GLN A 334 4.17 -5.99 -32.57
C GLN A 334 5.42 -6.21 -33.44
N ARG A 335 6.39 -5.29 -33.37
CA ARG A 335 7.68 -5.45 -34.06
C ARG A 335 8.40 -6.69 -33.52
N THR A 336 8.56 -6.82 -32.21
CA THR A 336 9.23 -7.97 -31.59
C THR A 336 8.52 -9.28 -31.98
N GLU A 337 7.19 -9.37 -31.89
CA GLU A 337 6.41 -10.55 -32.26
C GLU A 337 6.56 -10.93 -33.74
N ALA A 338 6.57 -9.94 -34.64
CA ALA A 338 6.82 -10.18 -36.07
C ALA A 338 8.20 -10.82 -36.31
N PHE A 339 9.17 -10.55 -35.43
CA PHE A 339 10.51 -11.14 -35.50
C PHE A 339 10.69 -12.41 -34.62
N ASP A 340 9.75 -12.80 -33.75
CA ASP A 340 9.97 -13.83 -32.72
C ASP A 340 9.44 -15.24 -33.09
N LEU A 341 8.34 -15.39 -33.87
CA LEU A 341 7.66 -16.70 -33.94
C LEU A 341 7.29 -17.27 -35.33
N GLU A 342 6.95 -16.47 -36.34
CA GLU A 342 6.50 -17.04 -37.64
C GLU A 342 7.57 -17.00 -38.74
N GLU A 343 8.61 -16.17 -38.60
CA GLU A 343 9.69 -16.05 -39.60
C GLU A 343 10.96 -16.86 -39.27
N PHE A 344 11.27 -17.16 -38.00
CA PHE A 344 12.54 -17.83 -37.64
C PHE A 344 12.67 -19.27 -38.16
N ALA A 345 11.58 -20.05 -38.23
CA ALA A 345 11.60 -21.43 -38.72
C ALA A 345 11.96 -21.54 -40.23
N PRO A 346 11.35 -20.76 -41.14
CA PRO A 346 11.78 -20.69 -42.54
C PRO A 346 13.06 -19.85 -42.76
N LEU A 347 13.41 -18.90 -41.87
CA LEU A 347 14.66 -18.14 -41.96
C LEU A 347 15.90 -19.03 -41.80
N MET A 348 15.90 -20.07 -40.97
CA MET A 348 17.05 -20.99 -40.88
C MET A 348 17.44 -21.63 -42.23
N GLY A 349 16.46 -21.83 -43.12
CA GLY A 349 16.69 -22.28 -44.50
C GLY A 349 17.14 -21.17 -45.46
N ARG A 350 16.68 -19.93 -45.27
CA ARG A 350 17.07 -18.75 -46.07
C ARG A 350 18.41 -18.13 -45.64
N LEU A 351 18.74 -18.18 -44.35
CA LEU A 351 20.00 -17.73 -43.76
C LEU A 351 21.21 -18.45 -44.38
N LYS A 352 21.06 -19.73 -44.77
CA LYS A 352 22.09 -20.47 -45.55
C LYS A 352 22.36 -19.89 -46.94
N LYS A 353 21.44 -19.10 -47.50
CA LYS A 353 21.52 -18.47 -48.84
C LYS A 353 21.78 -16.96 -48.78
N MET A 354 21.65 -16.34 -47.61
CA MET A 354 21.92 -14.92 -47.39
C MET A 354 23.42 -14.67 -47.21
N LYS A 355 23.89 -13.48 -47.58
CA LYS A 355 25.28 -13.10 -47.35
C LYS A 355 25.48 -12.81 -45.85
N ASN A 356 26.66 -13.12 -45.31
CA ASN A 356 26.99 -12.88 -43.89
C ASN A 356 26.66 -11.45 -43.41
N ARG A 357 26.78 -10.45 -44.30
CA ARG A 357 26.44 -9.06 -44.01
C ARG A 357 24.95 -8.85 -43.74
N GLU A 358 24.07 -9.46 -44.53
CA GLU A 358 22.61 -9.37 -44.37
C GLU A 358 22.14 -10.05 -43.08
N ILE A 359 22.81 -11.16 -42.71
CA ILE A 359 22.57 -11.86 -41.44
C ILE A 359 22.98 -10.97 -40.26
N SER A 360 24.17 -10.36 -40.34
CA SER A 360 24.67 -9.44 -39.31
C SER A 360 23.73 -8.25 -39.12
N ASP A 361 23.28 -7.63 -40.22
CA ASP A 361 22.37 -6.48 -40.17
C ASP A 361 21.01 -6.85 -39.55
N LEU A 362 20.52 -8.07 -39.81
CA LEU A 362 19.27 -8.58 -39.23
C LEU A 362 19.42 -8.87 -37.72
N VAL A 363 20.50 -9.54 -37.33
CA VAL A 363 20.80 -9.84 -35.92
C VAL A 363 20.92 -8.54 -35.11
N GLU A 364 21.67 -7.56 -35.62
CA GLU A 364 21.82 -6.25 -34.98
C GLU A 364 20.46 -5.54 -34.83
N LYS A 365 19.59 -5.64 -35.85
CA LYS A 365 18.24 -5.05 -35.80
C LYS A 365 17.36 -5.72 -34.74
N VAL A 366 17.39 -7.05 -34.63
CA VAL A 366 16.63 -7.80 -33.61
C VAL A 366 17.16 -7.52 -32.21
N GLU A 367 18.48 -7.56 -32.02
CA GLU A 367 19.10 -7.22 -30.72
C GLU A 367 18.77 -5.80 -30.29
N ARG A 368 18.75 -4.84 -31.22
CA ARG A 368 18.38 -3.46 -30.92
C ARG A 368 16.92 -3.31 -30.51
N LEU A 369 16.00 -3.98 -31.21
CA LEU A 369 14.57 -3.99 -30.86
C LEU A 369 14.34 -4.63 -29.49
N ASP A 370 15.02 -5.74 -29.24
CA ASP A 370 14.93 -6.43 -27.96
C ASP A 370 15.44 -5.56 -26.81
N GLN A 371 16.58 -4.89 -27.00
CA GLN A 371 17.13 -3.94 -26.03
C GLN A 371 16.20 -2.74 -25.80
N GLU A 372 15.64 -2.17 -26.86
CA GLU A 372 14.73 -1.01 -26.78
C GLU A 372 13.42 -1.39 -26.08
N SER A 373 12.85 -2.56 -26.40
CA SER A 373 11.65 -3.10 -25.75
C SER A 373 11.87 -3.40 -24.25
N HIS A 374 13.02 -3.95 -23.88
CA HIS A 374 13.30 -4.32 -22.49
C HIS A 374 13.75 -3.16 -21.59
N LYS A 375 14.49 -2.21 -22.15
CA LYS A 375 15.11 -1.12 -21.37
C LYS A 375 14.26 0.15 -21.33
N MET A 376 13.54 0.45 -22.40
CA MET A 376 12.80 1.72 -22.49
C MET A 376 11.54 1.69 -21.61
N ASP A 377 11.35 2.77 -20.85
CA ASP A 377 10.10 3.06 -20.17
C ASP A 377 9.59 4.46 -20.55
N HIS A 378 8.41 4.84 -20.02
CA HIS A 378 7.83 6.13 -20.36
C HIS A 378 8.60 7.32 -19.79
N GLU A 379 9.40 7.18 -18.73
CA GLU A 379 10.23 8.29 -18.20
C GLU A 379 11.42 8.53 -19.13
N GLU A 380 12.12 7.46 -19.53
CA GLU A 380 13.23 7.53 -20.47
C GLU A 380 12.75 8.03 -21.84
N PHE A 381 11.60 7.54 -22.31
CA PHE A 381 10.97 8.02 -23.54
C PHE A 381 10.66 9.53 -23.46
N THR A 382 10.07 9.98 -22.34
CA THR A 382 9.74 11.40 -22.14
C THR A 382 11.01 12.26 -22.19
N ALA A 383 12.04 11.90 -21.41
CA ALA A 383 13.28 12.65 -21.33
C ALA A 383 14.05 12.68 -22.65
N ARG A 384 13.92 11.64 -23.47
CA ARG A 384 14.63 11.55 -24.75
C ARG A 384 13.95 12.32 -25.88
N TYR A 385 12.62 12.40 -25.87
CA TYR A 385 11.85 12.81 -27.05
C TYR A 385 10.94 14.02 -26.85
N LEU A 386 10.72 14.47 -25.61
CA LEU A 386 9.89 15.63 -25.31
C LEU A 386 10.71 16.71 -24.61
N SER A 387 10.19 17.93 -24.66
CA SER A 387 10.74 19.08 -23.93
C SER A 387 10.57 18.92 -22.41
N ASP A 388 11.51 19.45 -21.61
CA ASP A 388 11.47 19.35 -20.13
C ASP A 388 10.23 20.03 -19.51
N ASP A 389 9.77 21.13 -20.10
CA ASP A 389 8.58 21.87 -19.66
C ASP A 389 7.81 22.43 -20.87
N LEU A 390 6.52 22.74 -20.65
CA LEU A 390 5.69 23.40 -21.64
C LEU A 390 6.03 24.89 -21.75
N ASP A 391 6.37 25.31 -22.97
CA ASP A 391 6.58 26.71 -23.33
C ASP A 391 5.23 27.41 -23.57
N TYR A 392 4.73 28.06 -22.52
CA TYR A 392 3.59 28.98 -22.58
C TYR A 392 3.78 30.14 -21.61
N SER A 393 3.15 31.26 -21.94
CA SER A 393 3.24 32.50 -21.19
C SER A 393 1.84 33.08 -20.99
N VAL A 394 1.46 33.35 -19.75
CA VAL A 394 0.17 33.94 -19.42
C VAL A 394 0.37 34.98 -18.34
N THR A 395 -0.09 36.19 -18.62
CA THR A 395 -0.07 37.30 -17.67
C THR A 395 -1.51 37.57 -17.25
N ILE A 396 -1.79 37.38 -15.96
CA ILE A 396 -3.09 37.68 -15.37
C ILE A 396 -3.15 39.19 -15.09
N PRO A 397 -4.16 39.93 -15.59
CA PRO A 397 -4.31 41.36 -15.31
C PRO A 397 -4.51 41.63 -13.82
N GLY A 398 -3.87 42.67 -13.27
CA GLY A 398 -4.04 43.05 -11.87
C GLY A 398 -3.65 41.94 -10.87
N PHE A 399 -2.72 41.06 -11.25
CA PHE A 399 -2.43 39.82 -10.52
C PHE A 399 -2.17 40.00 -9.02
N ILE A 400 -1.33 40.97 -8.64
CA ILE A 400 -1.00 41.26 -7.23
C ILE A 400 -2.27 41.67 -6.46
N ASP A 401 -3.10 42.54 -7.03
CA ASP A 401 -4.32 43.03 -6.37
C ASP A 401 -5.39 41.94 -6.26
N GLN A 402 -5.50 41.06 -7.25
CA GLN A 402 -6.36 39.89 -7.18
C GLN A 402 -5.90 38.93 -6.07
N LEU A 403 -4.59 38.66 -5.98
CA LEU A 403 -4.05 37.83 -4.90
C LEU A 403 -4.24 38.47 -3.52
N LYS A 404 -4.12 39.79 -3.37
CA LYS A 404 -4.44 40.50 -2.12
C LYS A 404 -5.89 40.28 -1.70
N LYS A 405 -6.84 40.38 -2.63
CA LYS A 405 -8.27 40.08 -2.38
C LYS A 405 -8.50 38.62 -2.02
N ILE A 406 -7.72 37.70 -2.59
CA ILE A 406 -7.80 36.28 -2.23
C ILE A 406 -7.25 36.03 -0.82
N ARG A 407 -6.17 36.72 -0.42
CA ARG A 407 -5.59 36.63 0.93
C ARG A 407 -6.60 37.01 2.02
N THR A 408 -7.50 37.96 1.78
CA THR A 408 -8.53 38.36 2.77
C THR A 408 -9.56 37.25 3.05
N LEU A 409 -9.62 36.21 2.22
CA LEU A 409 -10.46 35.03 2.41
C LEU A 409 -9.80 33.95 3.28
N GLY A 410 -8.59 34.22 3.81
CA GLY A 410 -7.80 33.23 4.55
C GLY A 410 -7.10 32.19 3.67
N VAL A 411 -7.01 32.44 2.35
CA VAL A 411 -6.28 31.60 1.41
C VAL A 411 -4.78 31.97 1.47
N ASP A 412 -3.92 30.96 1.57
CA ASP A 412 -2.48 31.16 1.51
C ASP A 412 -1.99 31.16 0.06
N VAL A 413 -1.06 32.06 -0.25
CA VAL A 413 -0.44 32.17 -1.56
C VAL A 413 1.03 31.75 -1.43
N ILE A 414 1.35 30.61 -2.03
CA ILE A 414 2.63 29.92 -1.87
C ILE A 414 3.36 29.91 -3.21
N ILE A 415 4.66 30.22 -3.22
CA ILE A 415 5.52 30.02 -4.40
C ILE A 415 5.89 28.54 -4.52
N ALA A 416 5.60 27.93 -5.67
CA ALA A 416 5.92 26.54 -5.98
C ALA A 416 7.18 26.42 -6.84
N TYR A 417 7.94 25.32 -6.70
CA TYR A 417 9.18 25.08 -7.44
C TYR A 417 10.17 26.28 -7.45
N PRO A 418 10.56 26.80 -6.28
CA PRO A 418 11.38 28.02 -6.18
C PRO A 418 12.71 27.93 -6.93
N LEU A 419 13.32 26.74 -7.02
CA LEU A 419 14.61 26.52 -7.67
C LEU A 419 14.53 26.43 -9.21
N SER A 420 13.34 26.42 -9.81
CA SER A 420 13.17 26.29 -11.27
C SER A 420 13.86 27.41 -12.07
N GLY A 421 13.87 28.63 -11.53
CA GLY A 421 14.56 29.79 -12.10
C GLY A 421 15.90 30.12 -11.45
N GLY A 422 16.37 29.30 -10.51
CA GLY A 422 17.54 29.56 -9.66
C GLY A 422 17.27 30.51 -8.49
N LEU A 423 18.13 30.44 -7.46
CA LEU A 423 18.03 31.23 -6.23
C LEU A 423 18.01 32.77 -6.43
N PRO A 424 18.78 33.37 -7.36
CA PRO A 424 18.72 34.81 -7.59
C PRO A 424 17.34 35.26 -8.08
N THR A 425 16.78 34.56 -9.06
CA THR A 425 15.44 34.82 -9.61
C THR A 425 14.36 34.59 -8.55
N PHE A 426 14.52 33.58 -7.70
CA PHE A 426 13.61 33.33 -6.60
C PHE A 426 13.60 34.49 -5.59
N LEU A 427 14.77 35.00 -5.19
CA LEU A 427 14.85 36.15 -4.29
C LEU A 427 14.19 37.40 -4.89
N GLU A 428 14.44 37.70 -6.17
CA GLU A 428 13.76 38.82 -6.86
C GLU A 428 12.24 38.65 -6.82
N LYS A 429 11.73 37.45 -7.14
CA LYS A 429 10.28 37.17 -7.12
C LYS A 429 9.70 37.22 -5.72
N LEU A 430 10.39 36.69 -4.72
CA LEU A 430 9.96 36.69 -3.33
C LEU A 430 9.78 38.13 -2.82
N LEU A 431 10.72 39.02 -3.11
CA LEU A 431 10.63 40.44 -2.76
C LEU A 431 9.55 41.16 -3.59
N TYR A 432 9.42 40.86 -4.88
CA TYR A 432 8.40 41.47 -5.74
C TYR A 432 6.97 41.15 -5.31
N PHE A 433 6.74 39.95 -4.78
CA PHE A 433 5.44 39.52 -4.27
C PHE A 433 5.31 39.63 -2.74
N ALA A 434 6.19 40.41 -2.09
CA ALA A 434 6.08 40.69 -0.67
C ALA A 434 4.69 41.25 -0.33
N GLY A 435 4.24 41.02 0.90
CA GLY A 435 2.90 41.42 1.37
C GLY A 435 1.72 40.66 0.76
N VAL A 436 1.96 39.73 -0.17
CA VAL A 436 0.90 38.92 -0.80
C VAL A 436 1.24 37.44 -0.74
N VAL A 437 2.44 37.06 -1.18
CA VAL A 437 2.96 35.70 -0.99
C VAL A 437 3.33 35.53 0.48
N ASN A 438 2.77 34.51 1.11
CA ASN A 438 2.99 34.23 2.53
C ASN A 438 3.57 32.84 2.79
N GLY A 439 4.13 32.20 1.76
CA GLY A 439 4.92 30.99 1.96
C GLY A 439 5.59 30.44 0.71
N VAL A 440 6.29 29.34 0.89
CA VAL A 440 7.05 28.64 -0.17
C VAL A 440 6.97 27.13 -0.03
N GLU A 441 6.93 26.43 -1.17
CA GLU A 441 7.17 25.00 -1.23
C GLU A 441 8.67 24.74 -1.13
N LEU A 442 9.14 24.43 0.08
CA LEU A 442 10.56 24.28 0.38
C LEU A 442 11.13 22.98 -0.21
N PHE A 443 10.33 21.92 -0.25
CA PHE A 443 10.76 20.64 -0.77
C PHE A 443 9.66 20.01 -1.63
N ASN A 444 10.02 19.69 -2.87
CA ASN A 444 9.21 18.87 -3.75
C ASN A 444 9.98 17.59 -4.10
N THR A 445 9.42 16.43 -3.74
CA THR A 445 10.11 15.14 -3.92
C THR A 445 10.45 14.88 -5.39
N LYS A 446 9.48 15.07 -6.30
CA LYS A 446 9.70 14.84 -7.72
C LYS A 446 10.76 15.77 -8.29
N TYR A 447 10.68 17.06 -7.98
CA TYR A 447 11.67 18.04 -8.42
C TYR A 447 13.09 17.68 -7.95
N PHE A 448 13.24 17.36 -6.66
CA PHE A 448 14.53 17.01 -6.06
C PHE A 448 15.17 15.79 -6.71
N PHE A 449 14.41 14.70 -6.91
CA PHE A 449 14.97 13.47 -7.49
C PHE A 449 15.34 13.61 -8.97
N ASN A 450 14.71 14.53 -9.69
CA ASN A 450 15.06 14.86 -11.07
C ASN A 450 16.26 15.83 -11.18
N HIS A 451 16.59 16.55 -10.11
CA HIS A 451 17.66 17.58 -10.08
C HIS A 451 18.61 17.35 -8.90
N ARG A 452 19.08 16.11 -8.73
CA ARG A 452 19.97 15.76 -7.60
C ARG A 452 21.29 16.51 -7.61
N ASP A 453 21.73 16.94 -8.78
CA ASP A 453 22.88 17.83 -8.98
C ASP A 453 22.73 19.17 -8.23
N LYS A 454 21.49 19.60 -7.95
CA LYS A 454 21.17 20.84 -7.23
C LYS A 454 20.92 20.67 -5.74
N GLU A 455 21.39 19.58 -5.12
CA GLU A 455 21.19 19.33 -3.68
C GLU A 455 21.75 20.46 -2.79
N GLN A 456 22.83 21.13 -3.22
CA GLN A 456 23.41 22.27 -2.50
C GLN A 456 22.51 23.51 -2.54
N GLU A 457 21.81 23.76 -3.65
CA GLU A 457 20.88 24.90 -3.77
C GLU A 457 19.69 24.77 -2.82
N LEU A 458 19.29 23.54 -2.46
CA LEU A 458 18.22 23.31 -1.47
C LEU A 458 18.65 23.78 -0.07
N ALA A 459 19.90 23.53 0.33
CA ALA A 459 20.43 23.99 1.61
C ALA A 459 20.40 25.52 1.68
N GLU A 460 20.85 26.16 0.61
CA GLU A 460 20.86 27.61 0.50
C GLU A 460 19.45 28.20 0.40
N LEU A 461 18.49 27.51 -0.21
CA LEU A 461 17.07 27.89 -0.18
C LEU A 461 16.52 27.91 1.25
N VAL A 462 16.80 26.86 2.04
CA VAL A 462 16.37 26.78 3.46
C VAL A 462 16.93 27.95 4.25
N GLU A 463 18.22 28.24 4.07
CA GLU A 463 18.89 29.39 4.70
C GLU A 463 18.24 30.72 4.28
N LEU A 464 18.00 30.90 2.98
CA LEU A 464 17.40 32.12 2.44
C LEU A 464 15.98 32.36 2.99
N VAL A 465 15.16 31.31 3.06
CA VAL A 465 13.81 31.38 3.62
C VAL A 465 13.87 31.69 5.12
N SER A 466 14.80 31.08 5.86
CA SER A 466 15.02 31.40 7.28
C SER A 466 15.38 32.88 7.48
N ILE A 467 16.31 33.40 6.68
CA ILE A 467 16.72 34.82 6.70
C ILE A 467 15.51 35.73 6.39
N TYR A 468 14.69 35.36 5.41
CA TYR A 468 13.49 36.11 5.06
C TYR A 468 12.47 36.13 6.22
N ASN A 469 12.22 34.97 6.84
CA ASN A 469 11.29 34.85 7.97
C ASN A 469 11.72 35.67 9.19
N GLN A 470 13.03 35.79 9.44
CA GLN A 470 13.58 36.62 10.51
C GLN A 470 13.46 38.13 10.24
N GLY A 471 13.04 38.54 9.04
CA GLY A 471 12.99 39.95 8.64
C GLY A 471 14.37 40.61 8.55
N ALA A 472 15.44 39.82 8.39
CA ALA A 472 16.81 40.31 8.50
C ALA A 472 17.30 40.95 7.19
N VAL A 473 17.06 42.26 7.04
CA VAL A 473 17.39 43.03 5.82
C VAL A 473 18.88 42.99 5.46
N LYS A 474 19.77 43.13 6.44
CA LYS A 474 21.23 43.11 6.22
C LYS A 474 21.70 41.75 5.64
N PRO A 475 21.34 40.59 6.23
CA PRO A 475 21.59 39.28 5.63
C PRO A 475 20.98 39.10 4.23
N LEU A 476 19.73 39.53 3.98
CA LEU A 476 19.13 39.46 2.63
C LEU A 476 19.97 40.23 1.60
N LEU A 477 20.45 41.42 1.97
CA LEU A 477 21.30 42.23 1.10
C LEU A 477 22.67 41.59 0.85
N ARG A 478 23.22 40.86 1.83
CA ARG A 478 24.46 40.07 1.63
C ARG A 478 24.23 38.92 0.64
N LYS A 479 23.13 38.18 0.77
CA LYS A 479 22.75 37.13 -0.20
C LYS A 479 22.50 37.70 -1.59
N ALA A 480 21.80 38.83 -1.70
CA ALA A 480 21.59 39.51 -2.97
C ALA A 480 22.92 39.95 -3.63
N LYS A 481 23.90 40.39 -2.84
CA LYS A 481 25.26 40.70 -3.33
C LYS A 481 25.99 39.45 -3.82
N SER A 482 25.95 38.34 -3.06
CA SER A 482 26.61 37.09 -3.47
C SER A 482 26.01 36.51 -4.76
N TYR A 483 24.71 36.72 -4.98
CA TYR A 483 24.02 36.34 -6.21
C TYR A 483 24.24 37.31 -7.38
N GLY A 484 24.98 38.40 -7.21
CA GLY A 484 25.22 39.38 -8.27
C GLY A 484 24.05 40.33 -8.57
N LEU A 485 22.89 40.18 -7.90
CA LEU A 485 21.68 40.98 -8.15
C LEU A 485 21.91 42.48 -8.01
N MET A 486 22.72 42.88 -7.03
CA MET A 486 23.05 44.30 -6.81
C MET A 486 23.91 44.90 -7.94
N LYS A 487 24.71 44.08 -8.63
CA LYS A 487 25.54 44.50 -9.76
C LYS A 487 24.70 44.54 -11.04
N ASP A 488 23.85 43.54 -11.24
CA ASP A 488 23.09 43.35 -12.48
C ASP A 488 21.85 44.26 -12.57
N ARG A 489 21.24 44.60 -11.42
CA ARG A 489 20.00 45.41 -11.34
C ARG A 489 20.20 46.80 -10.73
N GLY A 490 21.32 47.04 -10.05
CA GLY A 490 21.67 48.33 -9.45
C GLY A 490 20.61 48.83 -8.46
N ASP A 491 20.15 50.07 -8.65
CA ASP A 491 19.23 50.74 -7.74
C ASP A 491 17.81 50.17 -7.78
N LYS A 492 17.40 49.53 -8.89
CA LYS A 492 16.06 48.91 -8.99
C LYS A 492 15.84 47.83 -7.93
N PHE A 493 16.87 47.05 -7.61
CA PHE A 493 16.78 46.02 -6.57
C PHE A 493 16.74 46.63 -5.17
N LYS A 494 17.43 47.76 -4.93
CA LYS A 494 17.37 48.46 -3.64
C LYS A 494 15.96 48.97 -3.35
N ILE A 495 15.31 49.54 -4.37
CA ILE A 495 13.92 49.99 -4.28
C ILE A 495 13.01 48.79 -3.98
N LEU A 496 13.16 47.71 -4.73
CA LEU A 496 12.40 46.47 -4.51
C LEU A 496 12.54 45.93 -3.08
N LEU A 497 13.77 45.91 -2.55
CA LEU A 497 14.03 45.46 -1.19
C LEU A 497 13.40 46.40 -0.15
N ALA A 498 13.48 47.71 -0.36
CA ALA A 498 12.88 48.70 0.53
C ALA A 498 11.35 48.56 0.56
N ASP A 499 10.72 48.46 -0.61
CA ASP A 499 9.27 48.25 -0.77
C ASP A 499 8.83 46.94 -0.10
N ALA A 500 9.56 45.85 -0.35
CA ALA A 500 9.29 44.55 0.27
C ALA A 500 9.38 44.60 1.80
N THR A 501 10.41 45.28 2.33
CA THR A 501 10.60 45.42 3.78
C THR A 501 9.44 46.18 4.42
N LEU A 502 8.98 47.27 3.79
CA LEU A 502 7.80 48.04 4.25
C LEU A 502 6.53 47.18 4.22
N GLN A 503 6.34 46.39 3.15
CA GLN A 503 5.19 45.51 3.03
C GLN A 503 5.20 44.41 4.10
N MET A 504 6.34 43.77 4.34
CA MET A 504 6.50 42.74 5.37
C MET A 504 6.14 43.24 6.76
N LEU A 505 6.56 44.47 7.11
CA LEU A 505 6.21 45.12 8.38
C LEU A 505 4.70 45.38 8.52
N ASN A 506 4.01 45.67 7.41
CA ASN A 506 2.59 46.01 7.40
C ASN A 506 1.66 44.78 7.38
N THR A 507 2.13 43.60 6.97
CA THR A 507 1.25 42.45 6.70
C THR A 507 0.64 41.77 7.93
N GLY A 508 1.17 41.98 9.13
CA GLY A 508 0.64 41.38 10.38
C GLY A 508 0.62 39.84 10.42
N ASP A 509 1.13 39.15 9.40
CA ASP A 509 1.26 37.69 9.35
C ASP A 509 2.28 37.22 10.41
N GLU A 510 1.91 36.28 11.27
CA GLU A 510 2.77 35.81 12.38
C GLU A 510 4.02 35.05 11.87
N GLU A 511 3.91 34.22 10.82
CA GLU A 511 5.05 33.51 10.20
C GLU A 511 4.82 33.15 8.72
N PHE A 512 5.89 33.20 7.92
CA PHE A 512 5.90 32.77 6.51
C PHE A 512 5.90 31.24 6.41
N LYS A 513 4.94 30.69 5.67
CA LYS A 513 4.58 29.27 5.67
C LYS A 513 5.53 28.41 4.83
N ILE A 514 5.84 27.22 5.33
CA ILE A 514 6.63 26.20 4.65
C ILE A 514 5.73 25.03 4.26
N LYS A 515 5.81 24.61 2.99
CA LYS A 515 5.09 23.43 2.48
C LYS A 515 6.06 22.36 1.98
N LEU A 516 5.77 21.09 2.26
CA LEU A 516 6.53 19.94 1.77
C LEU A 516 5.60 19.02 0.97
N GLY A 517 5.91 18.90 -0.33
CA GLY A 517 5.09 18.17 -1.29
C GLY A 517 5.81 16.98 -1.88
N SER A 518 5.11 15.88 -2.12
CA SER A 518 5.67 14.85 -3.00
C SER A 518 5.56 15.22 -4.48
N GLY A 519 4.50 15.94 -4.85
CA GLY A 519 4.11 16.09 -6.25
C GLY A 519 3.78 14.75 -6.90
N SER A 520 3.38 13.75 -6.09
CA SER A 520 3.13 12.39 -6.57
C SER A 520 1.96 12.39 -7.54
N ASN A 521 2.21 11.86 -8.74
CA ASN A 521 1.25 11.82 -9.84
C ASN A 521 1.16 10.43 -10.52
N ASP A 522 1.87 9.43 -9.95
CA ASP A 522 2.02 8.05 -10.46
C ASP A 522 2.64 7.88 -11.85
N TYR A 523 3.10 8.97 -12.48
CA TYR A 523 3.85 8.92 -13.73
C TYR A 523 5.35 8.78 -13.51
N SER A 524 5.88 8.85 -12.29
CA SER A 524 7.32 8.76 -12.06
C SER A 524 7.74 7.46 -11.38
N ILE A 525 8.75 6.80 -11.93
CA ILE A 525 9.34 5.55 -11.42
C ILE A 525 10.56 5.87 -10.55
N ALA A 526 11.34 6.90 -10.91
CA ALA A 526 12.56 7.32 -10.21
C ALA A 526 12.33 7.99 -8.85
N SER A 527 11.21 8.69 -8.66
CA SER A 527 10.90 9.37 -7.39
C SER A 527 10.36 8.40 -6.32
N PRO A 528 10.76 8.55 -5.04
CA PRO A 528 10.06 7.89 -3.95
C PRO A 528 8.61 8.38 -3.90
N GLY A 529 7.72 7.51 -3.45
CA GLY A 529 6.28 7.76 -3.51
C GLY A 529 5.84 8.89 -2.58
N MET A 530 4.54 9.17 -2.58
CA MET A 530 3.88 10.15 -1.70
C MET A 530 4.21 10.00 -0.20
N GLY A 531 4.30 11.12 0.53
CA GLY A 531 4.21 11.19 2.00
C GLY A 531 5.50 11.48 2.76
N PHE A 532 5.35 12.23 3.84
CA PHE A 532 6.38 12.55 4.83
C PHE A 532 5.92 12.08 6.22
N LEU A 533 6.87 11.73 7.10
CA LEU A 533 6.62 11.37 8.49
C LEU A 533 7.45 12.24 9.43
N ILE A 534 6.83 12.68 10.52
CA ILE A 534 7.52 13.22 11.71
C ILE A 534 7.42 12.15 12.79
N PRO A 535 8.46 11.32 12.96
CA PRO A 535 8.38 10.17 13.85
C PRO A 535 8.44 10.61 15.32
N LYS A 536 7.30 10.59 16.03
CA LYS A 536 7.28 10.72 17.51
C LYS A 536 7.10 9.35 18.17
N ILE A 537 7.80 9.12 19.28
CA ILE A 537 7.85 7.82 19.98
C ILE A 537 6.45 7.35 20.40
N SER A 538 5.56 8.28 20.77
CA SER A 538 4.16 8.03 21.13
C SER A 538 3.29 7.48 19.99
N HIS A 539 3.73 7.58 18.74
CA HIS A 539 2.99 7.08 17.56
C HIS A 539 3.55 5.76 17.02
N LEU A 540 4.76 5.36 17.44
CA LEU A 540 5.49 4.23 16.88
C LEU A 540 5.66 3.08 17.89
N GLY A 541 5.40 1.84 17.45
CA GLY A 541 5.79 0.65 18.21
C GLY A 541 7.33 0.49 18.26
N PHE A 542 7.97 1.08 19.28
CA PHE A 542 9.42 1.36 19.38
C PHE A 542 10.36 0.30 18.77
N ARG A 543 10.26 -0.98 19.16
CA ARG A 543 11.21 -2.02 18.69
C ARG A 543 10.96 -2.54 17.29
N SER A 544 9.75 -2.41 16.74
CA SER A 544 9.37 -2.97 15.44
C SER A 544 9.34 -1.93 14.32
N SER A 545 9.12 -0.65 14.64
CA SER A 545 9.03 0.42 13.64
C SER A 545 10.38 0.84 13.06
N LEU A 546 11.50 0.66 13.78
CA LEU A 546 12.86 0.98 13.28
C LEU A 546 13.24 0.17 12.03
N ARG A 547 12.82 -1.10 11.94
CA ARG A 547 13.01 -1.92 10.74
C ARG A 547 12.08 -1.51 9.60
N GLY A 548 10.86 -1.06 9.92
CA GLY A 548 9.94 -0.52 8.91
C GLY A 548 10.45 0.78 8.31
N LEU A 549 11.20 1.56 9.08
CA LEU A 549 11.85 2.80 8.62
C LEU A 549 13.08 2.55 7.72
N ALA A 550 13.58 1.31 7.65
CA ALA A 550 14.71 0.94 6.81
C ALA A 550 14.30 1.00 5.33
N GLY A 551 14.82 1.99 4.59
CA GLY A 551 14.53 2.18 3.17
C GLY A 551 13.92 3.54 2.81
N HIS A 552 13.46 4.30 3.79
CA HIS A 552 13.03 5.70 3.63
C HIS A 552 14.22 6.66 3.71
N TYR A 553 13.99 7.95 3.43
CA TYR A 553 15.02 8.98 3.41
C TYR A 553 14.78 9.99 4.51
N ALA A 554 15.82 10.37 5.25
CA ALA A 554 15.72 11.50 6.18
C ALA A 554 16.07 12.79 5.44
N LEU A 555 15.22 13.80 5.53
CA LEU A 555 15.50 15.11 4.96
C LEU A 555 16.60 15.83 5.77
N PRO A 556 17.43 16.66 5.11
CA PRO A 556 18.61 17.26 5.74
C PRO A 556 18.31 18.50 6.60
N PHE A 557 17.03 18.84 6.84
CA PHE A 557 16.61 20.03 7.57
C PHE A 557 15.54 19.73 8.65
N ARG A 558 15.40 20.63 9.63
CA ARG A 558 14.37 20.61 10.67
C ARG A 558 13.29 21.64 10.37
N LEU A 559 12.04 21.33 10.74
CA LEU A 559 10.96 22.32 10.76
C LEU A 559 11.07 23.13 12.07
N GLY A 560 11.16 24.45 11.98
CA GLY A 560 11.09 25.37 13.14
C GLY A 560 12.40 25.61 13.92
N GLU A 561 13.56 25.16 13.46
CA GLU A 561 14.86 25.44 14.11
C GLU A 561 15.91 26.01 13.14
N ASN A 562 16.86 26.77 13.69
CA ASN A 562 17.91 27.48 12.96
C ASN A 562 18.83 26.47 12.19
N PRO A 563 18.96 26.55 10.86
CA PRO A 563 19.56 25.50 10.02
C PRO A 563 21.09 25.34 10.08
N GLU A 564 21.81 26.08 10.93
CA GLU A 564 23.28 26.21 10.87
C GLU A 564 24.11 25.00 11.38
N ALA A 565 23.50 23.88 11.81
CA ALA A 565 24.23 22.80 12.51
C ALA A 565 24.06 21.36 11.97
N LEU A 566 23.56 21.15 10.75
CA LEU A 566 23.32 19.79 10.22
C LEU A 566 24.22 19.46 9.02
N PRO A 567 24.91 18.29 9.01
CA PRO A 567 25.62 17.82 7.83
C PRO A 567 24.60 17.49 6.73
N PHE A 568 24.64 18.27 5.65
CA PHE A 568 23.73 18.16 4.51
C PHE A 568 24.12 17.00 3.59
N LYS A 569 23.41 15.87 3.74
CA LYS A 569 23.33 14.82 2.71
C LYS A 569 22.03 14.03 2.88
N LEU A 570 21.27 13.84 1.80
CA LEU A 570 20.11 12.93 1.82
C LEU A 570 20.61 11.49 2.01
N GLU A 571 20.47 10.99 3.24
CA GLU A 571 20.89 9.64 3.58
C GLU A 571 19.71 8.70 3.74
N ARG A 572 19.89 7.47 3.25
CA ARG A 572 18.94 6.40 3.44
C ARG A 572 18.97 5.95 4.90
N CYS A 573 17.81 5.86 5.52
CA CYS A 573 17.68 5.42 6.91
C CYS A 573 18.15 3.97 7.06
N GLY A 574 19.17 3.76 7.90
CA GLY A 574 19.65 2.45 8.38
C GLY A 574 19.24 2.23 9.84
N PRO A 575 19.21 0.98 10.34
CA PRO A 575 18.65 0.66 11.65
C PRO A 575 19.29 1.43 12.82
N PHE A 576 20.59 1.73 12.76
CA PHE A 576 21.32 2.50 13.77
C PHE A 576 21.24 4.03 13.55
N SER A 577 21.16 4.51 12.30
CA SER A 577 21.08 5.95 12.00
C SER A 577 19.69 6.53 12.29
N ILE A 578 18.65 5.70 12.38
CA ILE A 578 17.30 6.12 12.76
C ILE A 578 17.26 6.56 14.24
N LEU A 579 17.93 5.86 15.16
CA LEU A 579 17.88 6.18 16.60
C LEU A 579 18.52 7.54 16.94
N SER A 580 19.66 7.88 16.30
CA SER A 580 20.31 9.18 16.48
C SER A 580 19.60 10.34 15.79
N ARG A 581 18.67 10.06 14.87
CA ARG A 581 17.87 11.05 14.13
C ARG A 581 16.45 11.21 14.69
N LEU A 582 15.90 10.17 15.31
CA LEU A 582 14.66 10.23 16.08
C LEU A 582 14.77 11.18 17.27
N SER A 583 15.95 11.28 17.89
CA SER A 583 16.22 12.27 18.94
C SER A 583 16.34 13.70 18.43
N ARG A 584 16.28 13.91 17.10
CA ARG A 584 16.52 15.19 16.42
C ARG A 584 15.33 15.71 15.61
N SER A 585 14.13 15.11 15.75
CA SER A 585 12.89 15.51 15.07
C SER A 585 12.98 15.66 13.54
N ALA A 586 13.80 14.84 12.86
CA ALA A 586 13.99 14.93 11.42
C ALA A 586 12.75 14.47 10.64
N VAL A 587 12.41 15.19 9.56
CA VAL A 587 11.34 14.78 8.64
C VAL A 587 11.83 13.61 7.79
N ILE A 588 11.04 12.53 7.75
CA ILE A 588 11.32 11.33 6.96
C ILE A 588 10.45 11.34 5.70
N LEU A 589 11.08 11.43 4.54
CA LEU A 589 10.43 11.20 3.25
C LEU A 589 10.18 9.70 3.06
N LEU A 590 8.92 9.35 2.84
CA LEU A 590 8.52 7.97 2.61
C LEU A 590 9.02 7.47 1.25
N GLY A 591 10.16 6.79 1.28
CA GLY A 591 10.66 5.98 0.17
C GLY A 591 9.60 5.05 -0.44
N ASN A 592 9.68 4.84 -1.76
CA ASN A 592 8.99 3.75 -2.46
C ASN A 592 9.98 2.58 -2.61
N PRO A 593 10.07 1.64 -1.65
CA PRO A 593 10.94 0.48 -1.80
C PRO A 593 10.53 -0.35 -3.02
N THR A 594 9.26 -0.30 -3.41
CA THR A 594 8.75 -0.97 -4.59
C THR A 594 9.44 -0.52 -5.88
N ALA A 595 9.90 0.73 -6.10
CA ALA A 595 10.49 1.10 -7.41
C ALA A 595 11.79 0.34 -7.74
N ARG A 596 12.79 0.34 -6.84
CA ARG A 596 14.03 -0.45 -7.01
C ARG A 596 13.83 -1.95 -6.87
N THR A 597 12.87 -2.36 -6.03
CA THR A 597 12.54 -3.78 -5.89
C THR A 597 11.71 -4.27 -7.08
N LEU A 598 10.94 -3.43 -7.77
CA LEU A 598 10.21 -3.74 -9.01
C LEU A 598 11.18 -3.90 -10.18
N LEU A 599 12.18 -3.01 -10.29
CA LEU A 599 13.27 -3.15 -11.25
C LEU A 599 14.05 -4.45 -11.02
N ARG A 600 14.38 -4.77 -9.75
CA ARG A 600 15.07 -6.03 -9.40
C ARG A 600 14.17 -7.27 -9.48
N ASN A 601 12.87 -7.13 -9.23
CA ASN A 601 11.92 -8.24 -9.23
C ASN A 601 11.46 -8.61 -10.64
N ARG A 602 11.56 -7.73 -11.65
CA ARG A 602 11.28 -8.07 -13.06
C ARG A 602 11.99 -9.37 -13.46
N GLU A 603 13.15 -9.67 -12.86
CA GLU A 603 13.97 -10.84 -13.15
C GLU A 603 13.89 -12.00 -12.13
N GLN A 604 13.32 -11.83 -10.93
CA GLN A 604 13.31 -12.88 -9.92
C GLN A 604 12.07 -13.78 -10.00
N LYS A 605 12.27 -15.00 -10.51
CA LYS A 605 11.28 -16.10 -10.39
C LYS A 605 10.97 -16.37 -8.92
N ILE A 606 9.67 -16.53 -8.59
CA ILE A 606 9.24 -16.83 -7.23
C ILE A 606 9.84 -18.18 -6.81
N SER A 607 10.47 -18.24 -5.63
CA SER A 607 11.08 -19.47 -5.13
C SER A 607 10.05 -20.61 -4.94
N LEU A 608 10.49 -21.85 -5.19
CA LEU A 608 9.65 -23.05 -5.08
C LEU A 608 9.01 -23.20 -3.67
N LEU A 609 9.76 -22.84 -2.62
CA LEU A 609 9.25 -22.79 -1.24
C LEU A 609 8.08 -21.81 -1.06
N SER A 610 8.11 -20.67 -1.75
CA SER A 610 7.03 -19.68 -1.69
C SER A 610 5.78 -20.18 -2.42
N ARG A 611 5.94 -20.91 -3.53
CA ARG A 611 4.84 -21.58 -4.25
C ARG A 611 4.18 -22.65 -3.39
N ILE A 612 4.96 -23.50 -2.71
CA ILE A 612 4.43 -24.52 -1.78
C ILE A 612 3.69 -23.86 -0.62
N ARG A 613 4.25 -22.81 -0.01
CA ARG A 613 3.62 -22.11 1.12
C ARG A 613 2.26 -21.50 0.77
N ASN A 614 2.10 -21.04 -0.47
CA ASN A 614 0.90 -20.37 -0.97
C ASN A 614 -0.04 -21.31 -1.75
N SER A 615 0.27 -22.61 -1.79
CA SER A 615 -0.55 -23.63 -2.45
C SER A 615 -1.92 -23.81 -1.78
N ASN A 616 -2.82 -24.45 -2.52
CA ASN A 616 -4.16 -24.84 -2.11
C ASN A 616 -4.13 -25.41 -0.68
N PRO A 617 -4.99 -24.92 0.23
CA PRO A 617 -5.02 -25.38 1.61
C PRO A 617 -5.11 -26.90 1.74
N THR A 618 -5.80 -27.59 0.83
CA THR A 618 -5.90 -29.05 0.84
C THR A 618 -4.54 -29.72 0.60
N VAL A 619 -3.81 -29.26 -0.42
CA VAL A 619 -2.46 -29.78 -0.74
C VAL A 619 -1.48 -29.46 0.38
N ARG A 620 -1.49 -28.22 0.88
CA ARG A 620 -0.64 -27.80 2.00
C ARG A 620 -0.92 -28.63 3.26
N ASN A 621 -2.19 -28.85 3.59
CA ASN A 621 -2.60 -29.63 4.75
C ASN A 621 -2.18 -31.10 4.60
N ALA A 622 -2.33 -31.68 3.41
CA ALA A 622 -1.86 -33.03 3.12
C ALA A 622 -0.33 -33.16 3.29
N LEU A 623 0.44 -32.19 2.78
CA LEU A 623 1.90 -32.15 2.94
C LEU A 623 2.30 -32.02 4.41
N LEU A 624 1.63 -31.18 5.19
CA LEU A 624 1.90 -31.06 6.63
C LEU A 624 1.64 -32.37 7.37
N ILE A 625 0.55 -33.08 7.06
CA ILE A 625 0.27 -34.38 7.64
C ILE A 625 1.35 -35.40 7.24
N LEU A 626 1.73 -35.43 5.95
CA LEU A 626 2.78 -36.30 5.43
C LEU A 626 4.11 -36.07 6.14
N PHE A 627 4.54 -34.81 6.28
CA PHE A 627 5.78 -34.48 7.01
C PHE A 627 5.68 -34.86 8.48
N GLY A 628 4.53 -34.67 9.12
CA GLY A 628 4.30 -35.14 10.50
C GLY A 628 4.52 -36.65 10.62
N VAL A 629 3.94 -37.43 9.71
CA VAL A 629 4.12 -38.89 9.68
C VAL A 629 5.59 -39.24 9.44
N LEU A 630 6.27 -38.59 8.49
CA LEU A 630 7.70 -38.82 8.22
C LEU A 630 8.58 -38.52 9.45
N PHE A 631 8.35 -37.40 10.15
CA PHE A 631 9.08 -37.06 11.38
C PHE A 631 8.87 -38.09 12.48
N SER A 632 7.68 -38.68 12.57
CA SER A 632 7.39 -39.72 13.57
C SER A 632 8.15 -41.03 13.35
N GLN A 633 8.67 -41.27 12.13
CA GLN A 633 9.47 -42.46 11.81
C GLN A 633 10.95 -42.31 12.17
N ILE A 634 11.39 -41.14 12.64
CA ILE A 634 12.79 -40.93 13.04
C ILE A 634 13.10 -41.86 14.23
N PRO A 635 14.11 -42.75 14.12
CA PRO A 635 14.38 -43.75 15.13
C PRO A 635 14.85 -43.11 16.43
N VAL A 636 14.17 -43.42 17.52
CA VAL A 636 14.58 -43.08 18.89
C VAL A 636 14.79 -44.38 19.66
N LYS A 637 15.95 -44.52 20.30
CA LYS A 637 16.27 -45.69 21.13
C LYS A 637 15.18 -45.88 22.19
N GLY A 638 14.49 -47.02 22.17
CA GLY A 638 13.45 -47.37 23.13
C GLY A 638 11.99 -47.08 22.72
N THR A 639 11.71 -46.42 21.59
CA THR A 639 10.31 -46.17 21.14
C THR A 639 9.87 -47.04 19.96
N LEU A 640 9.23 -48.14 20.35
CA LEU A 640 7.98 -48.81 19.93
C LEU A 640 7.41 -48.72 18.49
N ALA A 641 7.14 -49.93 17.98
CA ALA A 641 6.29 -50.40 16.88
C ALA A 641 5.28 -49.41 16.24
N PRO A 642 4.98 -49.55 14.93
CA PRO A 642 3.99 -48.76 14.19
C PRO A 642 2.64 -48.52 14.89
N ARG A 643 2.22 -49.44 15.78
CA ARG A 643 1.00 -49.35 16.60
C ARG A 643 0.97 -48.14 17.54
N TYR A 644 2.10 -47.73 18.12
CA TYR A 644 2.14 -46.62 19.08
C TYR A 644 2.04 -45.25 18.38
N ILE A 645 2.75 -45.11 17.24
CA ILE A 645 2.66 -43.94 16.37
C ILE A 645 1.20 -43.75 15.92
N PHE A 646 0.56 -44.82 15.44
CA PHE A 646 -0.85 -44.79 15.04
C PHE A 646 -1.75 -44.27 16.16
N LEU A 647 -1.63 -44.84 17.37
CA LEU A 647 -2.42 -44.44 18.53
C LEU A 647 -2.27 -42.95 18.89
N TRP A 648 -1.04 -42.41 18.84
CA TRP A 648 -0.79 -40.99 19.11
C TRP A 648 -1.43 -40.06 18.08
N PHE A 649 -1.37 -40.41 16.80
CA PHE A 649 -2.06 -39.67 15.75
C PHE A 649 -3.58 -39.77 15.89
N THR A 650 -4.13 -40.94 16.25
CA THR A 650 -5.57 -41.11 16.50
C THR A 650 -6.07 -40.23 17.65
N ILE A 651 -5.36 -40.20 18.78
CA ILE A 651 -5.74 -39.36 19.93
C ILE A 651 -5.69 -37.87 19.54
N SER A 652 -4.67 -37.46 18.77
CA SER A 652 -4.48 -36.06 18.39
C SER A 652 -5.49 -35.60 17.31
N LEU A 653 -5.87 -36.51 16.40
CA LEU A 653 -6.97 -36.32 15.44
C LEU A 653 -8.29 -36.09 16.18
N LEU A 654 -8.62 -36.97 17.13
CA LEU A 654 -9.83 -36.86 17.95
C LEU A 654 -9.83 -35.58 18.78
N GLN A 655 -8.69 -35.19 19.36
CA GLN A 655 -8.55 -33.93 20.09
C GLN A 655 -8.92 -32.72 19.22
N SER A 656 -8.34 -32.63 18.02
CA SER A 656 -8.56 -31.49 17.12
C SER A 656 -10.02 -31.42 16.67
N VAL A 657 -10.60 -32.57 16.27
CA VAL A 657 -12.01 -32.64 15.86
C VAL A 657 -12.93 -32.24 17.01
N LEU A 658 -12.68 -32.76 18.21
CA LEU A 658 -13.50 -32.44 19.38
C LEU A 658 -13.41 -30.96 19.76
N SER A 659 -12.21 -30.37 19.69
CA SER A 659 -12.01 -28.94 19.93
C SER A 659 -12.82 -28.08 18.97
N ASP A 660 -12.84 -28.42 17.68
CA ASP A 660 -13.56 -27.64 16.65
C ASP A 660 -15.08 -27.85 16.71
N LEU A 661 -15.52 -29.05 17.12
CA LEU A 661 -16.94 -29.33 17.36
C LEU A 661 -17.46 -28.60 18.60
N ILE A 662 -16.70 -28.57 19.70
CA ILE A 662 -17.04 -27.78 20.89
C ILE A 662 -17.06 -26.29 20.55
N SER A 663 -16.10 -25.81 19.74
CA SER A 663 -16.01 -24.39 19.41
C SER A 663 -17.18 -23.89 18.57
N HIS A 664 -17.76 -24.72 17.70
CA HIS A 664 -18.84 -24.29 16.80
C HIS A 664 -20.22 -24.86 17.14
N GLY A 665 -20.32 -25.91 17.95
CA GLY A 665 -21.60 -26.52 18.35
C GLY A 665 -21.97 -26.24 19.81
N GLY A 666 -21.05 -25.71 20.61
CA GLY A 666 -21.24 -25.46 22.04
C GLY A 666 -21.58 -26.76 22.78
N ARG A 667 -22.54 -26.67 23.74
CA ARG A 667 -22.94 -27.79 24.61
C ARG A 667 -23.93 -28.79 23.98
N LYS A 668 -24.50 -28.48 22.80
CA LYS A 668 -25.53 -29.31 22.16
C LYS A 668 -24.91 -30.21 21.08
N LEU A 669 -24.79 -31.50 21.39
CA LEU A 669 -24.26 -32.54 20.49
C LEU A 669 -24.97 -32.62 19.14
N LYS A 670 -26.26 -32.25 19.07
CA LYS A 670 -27.08 -32.24 17.83
C LYS A 670 -26.58 -31.26 16.75
N HIS A 671 -25.66 -30.34 17.09
CA HIS A 671 -25.13 -29.35 16.14
C HIS A 671 -23.71 -29.66 15.68
N TYR A 672 -23.20 -30.85 16.01
CA TYR A 672 -21.88 -31.28 15.58
C TYR A 672 -21.99 -31.80 14.15
N HIS A 673 -21.32 -31.10 13.22
CA HIS A 673 -21.32 -31.43 11.80
C HIS A 673 -19.90 -31.44 11.25
N ARG A 674 -19.64 -32.27 10.24
CA ARG A 674 -18.31 -32.39 9.59
C ARG A 674 -17.82 -31.07 8.98
N ALA A 675 -18.74 -30.19 8.58
CA ALA A 675 -18.41 -28.87 8.03
C ALA A 675 -17.77 -27.90 9.04
N LEU A 676 -17.81 -28.22 10.34
CA LEU A 676 -17.23 -27.39 11.41
C LEU A 676 -15.75 -27.72 11.68
N ILE A 677 -15.22 -28.79 11.09
CA ILE A 677 -13.85 -29.24 11.32
C ILE A 677 -12.89 -28.37 10.52
N ASN A 678 -11.95 -27.71 11.20
CA ASN A 678 -10.97 -26.86 10.56
C ASN A 678 -9.76 -27.69 10.08
N GLY A 679 -9.71 -27.96 8.77
CA GLY A 679 -8.61 -28.74 8.18
C GLY A 679 -7.20 -28.16 8.39
N LYS A 680 -7.06 -26.84 8.63
CA LYS A 680 -5.78 -26.18 8.92
C LYS A 680 -5.31 -26.47 10.35
N ASP A 681 -6.22 -26.41 11.31
CA ASP A 681 -5.91 -26.69 12.71
C ASP A 681 -5.60 -28.18 12.87
N LEU A 682 -6.39 -29.03 12.20
CA LEU A 682 -6.17 -30.47 12.17
C LEU A 682 -4.80 -30.84 11.59
N SER A 683 -4.46 -30.33 10.40
CA SER A 683 -3.17 -30.64 9.76
C SER A 683 -1.99 -30.16 10.61
N SER A 684 -2.12 -29.00 11.24
CA SER A 684 -1.12 -28.46 12.17
C SER A 684 -0.99 -29.34 13.42
N TYR A 685 -2.11 -29.80 14.00
CA TYR A 685 -2.13 -30.72 15.14
C TYR A 685 -1.39 -32.02 14.85
N LEU A 686 -1.66 -32.63 13.69
CA LEU A 686 -1.02 -33.88 13.27
C LEU A 686 0.48 -33.67 12.97
N PHE A 687 0.85 -32.56 12.35
CA PHE A 687 2.26 -32.21 12.10
C PHE A 687 3.07 -32.09 13.40
N TYR A 688 2.60 -31.29 14.36
CA TYR A 688 3.29 -31.15 15.65
C TYR A 688 3.24 -32.44 16.46
N THR A 689 2.19 -33.27 16.34
CA THR A 689 2.18 -34.60 16.97
C THR A 689 3.30 -35.47 16.41
N GLY A 690 3.52 -35.44 15.09
CA GLY A 690 4.63 -36.13 14.43
C GLY A 690 6.01 -35.71 14.94
N MET A 691 6.22 -34.41 15.20
CA MET A 691 7.46 -33.90 15.80
C MET A 691 7.59 -34.23 17.29
N ALA A 692 6.48 -34.32 18.02
CA ALA A 692 6.49 -34.57 19.46
C ALA A 692 7.06 -35.96 19.79
N ILE A 693 6.80 -36.96 18.94
CA ILE A 693 7.23 -38.35 19.14
C ILE A 693 8.76 -38.45 19.29
N PRO A 694 9.59 -38.01 18.32
CA PRO A 694 11.04 -38.10 18.46
C PRO A 694 11.60 -37.13 19.51
N VAL A 695 11.03 -35.94 19.65
CA VAL A 695 11.52 -34.92 20.59
C VAL A 695 11.29 -35.34 22.04
N LEU A 696 10.05 -35.66 22.41
CA LEU A 696 9.71 -36.08 23.77
C LEU A 696 10.29 -37.47 24.08
N GLY A 697 10.35 -38.36 23.10
CA GLY A 697 10.98 -39.69 23.26
C GLY A 697 12.49 -39.62 23.54
N ASN A 698 13.22 -38.69 22.89
CA ASN A 698 14.65 -38.52 23.19
C ASN A 698 14.85 -37.84 24.56
N ILE A 699 13.98 -36.89 24.92
CA ILE A 699 14.00 -36.27 26.25
C ILE A 699 13.73 -37.30 27.34
N SER A 700 12.72 -38.17 27.17
CA SER A 700 12.41 -39.22 28.16
C SER A 700 13.60 -40.16 28.34
N PHE A 701 14.20 -40.63 27.24
CA PHE A 701 15.39 -41.49 27.30
C PHE A 701 16.56 -40.85 28.06
N ARG A 702 16.82 -39.56 27.83
CA ARG A 702 17.89 -38.83 28.53
C ARG A 702 17.61 -38.65 30.02
N ILE A 703 16.35 -38.41 30.38
CA ILE A 703 15.94 -38.28 31.78
C ILE A 703 16.04 -39.64 32.48
N GLU A 704 15.58 -40.71 31.85
CA GLU A 704 15.69 -42.09 32.36
C GLU A 704 17.15 -42.47 32.59
N ALA A 705 18.02 -42.28 31.58
CA ALA A 705 19.46 -42.52 31.71
C ALA A 705 20.12 -41.70 32.83
N PHE A 706 19.68 -40.44 33.02
CA PHE A 706 20.17 -39.60 34.11
C PHE A 706 19.72 -40.09 35.50
N LEU A 707 18.48 -40.59 35.62
CA LEU A 707 17.93 -41.12 36.86
C LEU A 707 18.52 -42.48 37.22
N GLU A 708 18.77 -43.34 36.23
CA GLU A 708 19.47 -44.63 36.40
C GLU A 708 20.91 -44.42 36.89
N LEU A 709 21.61 -43.42 36.36
CA LEU A 709 22.98 -43.05 36.80
C LEU A 709 23.03 -42.59 38.27
N ARG A 710 21.92 -42.12 38.83
CA ARG A 710 21.83 -41.58 40.19
C ARG A 710 21.40 -42.60 41.25
N SER A 711 21.15 -43.86 40.87
CA SER A 711 20.81 -44.98 41.77
C SER A 711 19.70 -44.66 42.79
N LEU A 712 18.68 -43.90 42.37
CA LEU A 712 17.55 -43.52 43.23
C LEU A 712 16.60 -44.70 43.45
N SER A 713 15.86 -44.70 44.57
CA SER A 713 14.87 -45.76 44.85
C SER A 713 13.79 -45.81 43.75
N PRO A 714 13.27 -47.00 43.38
CA PRO A 714 12.34 -47.17 42.25
C PRO A 714 11.07 -46.32 42.32
N GLY A 715 10.59 -46.02 43.54
CA GLY A 715 9.41 -45.18 43.75
C GLY A 715 9.71 -43.67 43.58
N SER A 716 10.89 -43.22 44.05
CA SER A 716 11.31 -41.82 43.97
C SER A 716 11.69 -41.42 42.53
N SER A 717 12.36 -42.33 41.81
CA SER A 717 12.79 -42.12 40.43
C SER A 717 11.61 -41.99 39.47
N GLY A 718 10.56 -42.80 39.64
CA GLY A 718 9.32 -42.71 38.87
C GLY A 718 8.61 -41.36 39.05
N PHE A 719 8.48 -40.88 40.30
CA PHE A 719 7.83 -39.60 40.58
C PHE A 719 8.58 -38.41 39.96
N ILE A 720 9.92 -38.38 40.09
CA ILE A 720 10.77 -37.35 39.49
C ILE A 720 10.71 -37.40 37.96
N LEU A 721 10.70 -38.60 37.37
CA LEU A 721 10.55 -38.79 35.93
C LEU A 721 9.23 -38.18 35.41
N PHE A 722 8.11 -38.43 36.10
CA PHE A 722 6.81 -37.86 35.73
C PHE A 722 6.78 -36.33 35.81
N ILE A 723 7.42 -35.73 36.82
CA ILE A 723 7.51 -34.26 36.95
C ILE A 723 8.34 -33.66 35.81
N LEU A 724 9.52 -34.21 35.53
CA LEU A 724 10.41 -33.70 34.48
C LEU A 724 9.81 -33.89 33.08
N LEU A 725 9.14 -35.01 32.83
CA LEU A 725 8.43 -35.26 31.58
C LEU A 725 7.19 -34.35 31.42
N GLY A 726 6.50 -34.06 32.53
CA GLY A 726 5.41 -33.08 32.58
C GLY A 726 5.88 -31.67 32.24
N LEU A 727 7.02 -31.24 32.78
CA LEU A 727 7.68 -29.97 32.46
C LEU A 727 8.12 -29.90 30.98
N ALA A 728 8.73 -30.96 30.45
CA ALA A 728 9.11 -31.01 29.04
C ALA A 728 7.88 -30.94 28.11
N SER A 729 6.81 -31.67 28.44
CA SER A 729 5.53 -31.65 27.73
C SER A 729 4.83 -30.28 27.81
N TRP A 730 4.96 -29.60 28.95
CA TRP A 730 4.48 -28.24 29.17
C TRP A 730 5.16 -27.26 28.22
N VAL A 731 6.49 -27.23 28.23
CA VAL A 731 7.30 -26.35 27.37
C VAL A 731 7.02 -26.65 25.90
N TYR A 732 7.02 -27.92 25.51
CA TYR A 732 6.74 -28.32 24.13
C TYR A 732 5.36 -27.85 23.65
N THR A 733 4.31 -28.09 24.45
CA THR A 733 2.94 -27.66 24.10
C THR A 733 2.83 -26.14 24.06
N GLY A 734 3.44 -25.43 25.00
CA GLY A 734 3.45 -23.97 25.04
C GLY A 734 4.09 -23.36 23.79
N VAL A 735 5.30 -23.82 23.44
CA VAL A 735 6.06 -23.35 22.27
C VAL A 735 5.30 -23.64 20.98
N THR A 736 4.79 -24.85 20.78
CA THR A 736 4.04 -25.22 19.57
C THR A 736 2.71 -24.47 19.47
N THR A 737 2.07 -24.13 20.59
CA THR A 737 0.87 -23.28 20.60
C THR A 737 1.17 -21.85 20.18
N LEU A 738 2.32 -21.29 20.59
CA LEU A 738 2.79 -20.00 20.10
C LEU A 738 3.14 -20.03 18.61
N LEU A 739 3.83 -21.07 18.15
CA LEU A 739 4.17 -21.25 16.73
C LEU A 739 2.93 -21.37 15.83
N ARG A 740 1.84 -21.95 16.36
CA ARG A 740 0.53 -22.01 15.69
C ARG A 740 -0.20 -20.65 15.64
N GLY A 741 0.30 -19.64 16.37
CA GLY A 741 -0.20 -18.26 16.30
C GLY A 741 -1.21 -17.86 17.38
N TYR A 742 -1.42 -18.70 18.41
CA TYR A 742 -2.31 -18.39 19.54
C TYR A 742 -1.71 -17.33 20.49
N LYS A 743 -2.58 -16.69 21.28
CA LYS A 743 -2.17 -15.67 22.27
C LYS A 743 -1.27 -16.28 23.37
N PRO A 744 -0.33 -15.52 23.95
CA PRO A 744 0.58 -16.03 25.00
C PRO A 744 -0.14 -16.63 26.21
N LEU A 745 -1.25 -16.03 26.63
CA LEU A 745 -2.08 -16.55 27.72
C LEU A 745 -2.67 -17.93 27.36
N THR A 746 -3.18 -18.11 26.15
CA THR A 746 -3.69 -19.39 25.65
C THR A 746 -2.59 -20.44 25.59
N ALA A 747 -1.37 -20.07 25.18
CA ALA A 747 -0.22 -20.98 25.18
C ALA A 747 0.19 -21.42 26.59
N LEU A 748 0.13 -20.52 27.58
CA LEU A 748 0.43 -20.84 28.97
C LEU A 748 -0.61 -21.81 29.54
N VAL A 749 -1.90 -21.54 29.35
CA VAL A 749 -3.01 -22.39 29.83
C VAL A 749 -3.00 -23.76 29.13
N ASN A 750 -2.85 -23.80 27.81
CA ASN A 750 -2.71 -25.05 27.05
C ASN A 750 -1.46 -25.82 27.45
N GLY A 751 -0.43 -25.12 27.90
CA GLY A 751 0.73 -25.75 28.49
C GLY A 751 0.41 -26.42 29.83
N ALA A 752 -0.24 -25.70 30.74
CA ALA A 752 -0.52 -26.15 32.11
C ALA A 752 -1.42 -27.41 32.16
N ARG A 753 -2.03 -27.80 31.04
CA ARG A 753 -2.86 -29.01 30.89
C ARG A 753 -2.25 -30.30 31.36
N SER A 754 -0.94 -30.44 31.26
CA SER A 754 -0.23 -31.62 31.72
C SER A 754 -0.32 -31.80 33.25
N PHE A 755 -0.57 -30.73 34.00
CA PHE A 755 -0.71 -30.76 35.45
C PHE A 755 -2.14 -31.05 35.92
N TYR A 756 -3.16 -30.45 35.29
CA TYR A 756 -4.55 -30.66 35.70
C TYR A 756 -5.23 -31.89 35.09
N SER A 757 -4.68 -32.49 34.02
CA SER A 757 -5.17 -33.79 33.51
C SER A 757 -4.68 -34.99 34.32
N PHE A 758 -3.66 -34.79 35.17
CA PHE A 758 -3.00 -35.86 35.91
C PHE A 758 -3.92 -36.62 36.90
N PRO A 759 -4.77 -35.97 37.71
CA PRO A 759 -5.67 -36.68 38.63
C PRO A 759 -6.65 -37.61 37.89
N LEU A 760 -7.17 -37.17 36.74
CA LEU A 760 -8.08 -37.95 35.92
C LEU A 760 -7.38 -39.15 35.28
N ALA A 761 -6.12 -38.98 34.85
CA ALA A 761 -5.32 -40.07 34.32
C ALA A 761 -4.93 -41.11 35.39
N ALA A 762 -4.64 -40.66 36.61
CA ALA A 762 -4.37 -41.54 37.74
C ALA A 762 -5.61 -42.35 38.15
N LEU A 763 -6.78 -41.70 38.18
CA LEU A 763 -8.05 -42.37 38.47
C LEU A 763 -8.41 -43.38 37.38
N SER A 764 -8.27 -43.03 36.10
CA SER A 764 -8.57 -43.99 35.01
C SER A 764 -7.64 -45.20 35.03
N ALA A 765 -6.42 -45.04 35.55
CA ALA A 765 -5.44 -46.12 35.62
C ALA A 765 -5.84 -47.21 36.61
N MET A 766 -6.72 -46.90 37.55
CA MET A 766 -7.29 -47.86 38.50
C MET A 766 -8.34 -48.78 37.87
N PHE A 767 -8.98 -48.37 36.76
CA PHE A 767 -10.14 -49.05 36.20
C PHE A 767 -9.96 -49.52 34.75
N LEU A 768 -9.02 -48.94 34.00
CA LEU A 768 -8.76 -49.26 32.59
C LEU A 768 -7.41 -49.97 32.43
N PRO A 769 -7.34 -51.14 31.77
CA PRO A 769 -6.09 -51.87 31.53
C PRO A 769 -5.31 -51.29 30.34
N LEU A 770 -5.05 -49.98 30.37
CA LEU A 770 -4.26 -49.27 29.36
C LEU A 770 -2.91 -48.83 29.95
N PRO A 771 -1.82 -48.76 29.17
CA PRO A 771 -0.54 -48.25 29.66
C PRO A 771 -0.68 -46.83 30.23
N PRO A 772 -0.08 -46.50 31.39
CA PRO A 772 -0.24 -45.18 32.03
C PRO A 772 0.06 -43.99 31.11
N ILE A 773 1.04 -44.12 30.21
CA ILE A 773 1.41 -43.08 29.24
C ILE A 773 0.29 -42.81 28.21
N VAL A 774 -0.46 -43.85 27.83
CA VAL A 774 -1.61 -43.75 26.93
C VAL A 774 -2.77 -43.07 27.65
N GLN A 775 -3.01 -43.43 28.91
CA GLN A 775 -4.05 -42.82 29.72
C GLN A 775 -3.80 -41.33 29.95
N GLN A 776 -2.56 -40.97 30.30
CA GLN A 776 -2.15 -39.58 30.43
C GLN A 776 -2.34 -38.81 29.12
N LYS A 777 -1.97 -39.39 27.97
CA LYS A 777 -2.18 -38.78 26.65
C LYS A 777 -3.67 -38.55 26.34
N ILE A 778 -4.55 -39.51 26.65
CA ILE A 778 -6.00 -39.41 26.44
C ILE A 778 -6.58 -38.25 27.26
N TRP A 779 -6.32 -38.19 28.56
CA TRP A 779 -6.90 -37.14 29.42
C TRP A 779 -6.32 -35.76 29.13
N THR A 780 -5.04 -35.68 28.77
CA THR A 780 -4.42 -34.42 28.34
C THR A 780 -4.99 -33.93 27.01
N ALA A 781 -5.39 -34.85 26.12
CA ALA A 781 -6.10 -34.53 24.88
C ALA A 781 -7.55 -34.08 25.14
N VAL A 782 -8.30 -34.78 25.98
CA VAL A 782 -9.68 -34.39 26.36
C VAL A 782 -9.68 -33.00 27.01
N ALA A 783 -8.82 -32.78 28.00
CA ALA A 783 -8.73 -31.51 28.68
C ALA A 783 -8.29 -30.37 27.74
N GLY A 784 -7.38 -30.67 26.79
CA GLY A 784 -6.98 -29.74 25.73
C GLY A 784 -8.14 -29.39 24.78
N ALA A 785 -8.93 -30.38 24.34
CA ALA A 785 -10.07 -30.17 23.45
C ALA A 785 -11.15 -29.30 24.09
N VAL A 786 -11.41 -29.49 25.38
CA VAL A 786 -12.38 -28.67 26.13
C VAL A 786 -11.88 -27.24 26.26
N VAL A 787 -10.66 -27.03 26.75
CA VAL A 787 -10.10 -25.69 26.99
C VAL A 787 -9.96 -24.91 25.69
N GLU A 788 -9.39 -25.51 24.64
CA GLU A 788 -9.23 -24.86 23.34
C GLU A 788 -10.57 -24.65 22.65
N GLY A 789 -11.50 -25.61 22.72
CA GLY A 789 -12.84 -25.49 22.16
C GLY A 789 -13.65 -24.35 22.79
N PHE A 790 -13.63 -24.22 24.11
CA PHE A 790 -14.31 -23.10 24.81
C PHE A 790 -13.62 -21.76 24.56
N ALA A 791 -12.29 -21.72 24.48
CA ALA A 791 -11.56 -20.50 24.15
C ALA A 791 -11.93 -19.99 22.75
N LYS A 792 -11.94 -20.88 21.74
CA LYS A 792 -12.39 -20.58 20.37
C LYS A 792 -13.87 -20.13 20.34
N TYR A 793 -14.76 -20.83 21.04
CA TYR A 793 -16.19 -20.48 21.11
C TYR A 793 -16.40 -19.06 21.67
N ARG A 794 -15.68 -18.69 22.74
CA ARG A 794 -15.79 -17.36 23.35
C ARG A 794 -15.32 -16.25 22.40
N GLU A 795 -14.25 -16.49 21.65
CA GLU A 795 -13.73 -15.55 20.66
C GLU A 795 -14.74 -15.35 19.51
N ASP A 796 -15.31 -16.44 18.99
CA ASP A 796 -16.36 -16.40 17.96
C ASP A 796 -17.63 -15.65 18.41
N LEU A 797 -18.10 -15.90 19.64
CA LEU A 797 -19.25 -15.19 20.19
C LEU A 797 -18.98 -13.68 20.35
N THR A 798 -17.76 -13.32 20.76
CA THR A 798 -17.38 -11.91 20.95
C THR A 798 -17.38 -11.17 19.61
N ILE A 799 -16.81 -11.78 18.57
CA ILE A 799 -16.80 -11.22 17.21
C ILE A 799 -18.22 -11.06 16.68
N ARG A 800 -19.08 -12.09 16.82
CA ARG A 800 -20.46 -12.04 16.32
C ARG A 800 -21.33 -11.01 17.02
N ARG A 801 -21.22 -10.92 18.36
CA ARG A 801 -22.00 -9.92 19.13
C ARG A 801 -21.66 -8.52 18.64
N ARG A 802 -20.38 -8.25 18.40
CA ARG A 802 -19.89 -7.01 17.82
C ARG A 802 -20.49 -6.79 16.42
N ASP A 803 -20.40 -7.77 15.53
CA ASP A 803 -20.92 -7.67 14.16
C ASP A 803 -22.44 -7.39 14.12
N TYR A 804 -23.24 -8.05 14.99
CA TYR A 804 -24.67 -7.77 15.10
C TYR A 804 -24.95 -6.36 15.63
N GLN A 805 -24.27 -5.94 16.70
CA GLN A 805 -24.42 -4.61 17.26
C GLN A 805 -24.13 -3.52 16.22
N GLU A 806 -23.12 -3.73 15.38
CA GLU A 806 -22.78 -2.83 14.28
C GLU A 806 -23.84 -2.82 13.17
N LEU A 807 -24.27 -3.99 12.69
CA LEU A 807 -25.28 -4.08 11.65
C LEU A 807 -26.59 -3.42 12.09
N PHE A 808 -27.05 -3.69 13.31
CA PHE A 808 -28.24 -3.05 13.85
C PHE A 808 -28.05 -1.54 14.00
N ARG A 809 -26.89 -1.09 14.49
CA ARG A 809 -26.59 0.35 14.59
C ARG A 809 -26.63 1.03 13.23
N GLU A 810 -26.11 0.40 12.18
CA GLU A 810 -26.13 0.96 10.82
C GLU A 810 -27.52 0.98 10.22
N ILE A 811 -28.30 -0.09 10.39
CA ILE A 811 -29.69 -0.16 9.89
C ILE A 811 -30.55 0.98 10.47
N HIS A 812 -30.27 1.44 11.69
CA HIS A 812 -31.00 2.53 12.35
C HIS A 812 -30.49 3.94 11.98
N LEU A 813 -29.53 4.09 11.07
CA LEU A 813 -29.06 5.41 10.64
C LEU A 813 -30.14 6.12 9.78
N PRO A 814 -30.47 7.40 10.07
CA PRO A 814 -31.59 8.11 9.45
C PRO A 814 -31.41 8.46 7.95
N ARG A 815 -30.27 8.14 7.33
CA ARG A 815 -29.97 8.41 5.91
C ARG A 815 -29.28 7.22 5.24
N ILE A 816 -29.94 6.06 5.26
CA ILE A 816 -29.44 4.87 4.57
C ILE A 816 -30.02 4.79 3.15
N THR A 817 -29.18 4.51 2.17
CA THR A 817 -29.66 4.26 0.79
C THR A 817 -30.35 2.89 0.72
N GLU A 818 -31.35 2.73 -0.13
CA GLU A 818 -32.07 1.46 -0.30
C GLU A 818 -31.11 0.31 -0.65
N THR A 819 -30.13 0.61 -1.49
CA THR A 819 -29.04 -0.26 -1.90
C THR A 819 -28.21 -0.75 -0.70
N ARG A 820 -27.88 0.15 0.23
CA ARG A 820 -27.14 -0.17 1.47
C ARG A 820 -28.00 -0.97 2.44
N LEU A 821 -29.26 -0.60 2.62
CA LEU A 821 -30.19 -1.34 3.46
C LEU A 821 -30.30 -2.80 3.01
N ARG A 822 -30.47 -3.03 1.70
CA ARG A 822 -30.48 -4.39 1.13
C ARG A 822 -29.18 -5.13 1.46
N SER A 823 -28.02 -4.51 1.27
CA SER A 823 -26.72 -5.14 1.61
C SER A 823 -26.61 -5.53 3.10
N LEU A 824 -27.07 -4.67 4.01
CA LEU A 824 -27.04 -4.92 5.45
C LEU A 824 -28.01 -6.03 5.88
N LEU A 825 -29.20 -6.06 5.29
CA LEU A 825 -30.16 -7.15 5.50
C LEU A 825 -29.60 -8.49 5.03
N TYR A 826 -28.89 -8.51 3.90
CA TYR A 826 -28.20 -9.72 3.44
C TYR A 826 -27.06 -10.15 4.36
N ASP A 827 -26.26 -9.20 4.84
CA ASP A 827 -25.18 -9.48 5.81
C ASP A 827 -25.77 -10.07 7.10
N LEU A 828 -26.91 -9.54 7.57
CA LEU A 828 -27.63 -10.03 8.75
C LEU A 828 -28.21 -11.44 8.54
N LEU A 829 -28.82 -11.70 7.39
CA LEU A 829 -29.30 -13.03 6.99
C LEU A 829 -28.15 -14.04 6.87
N TYR A 830 -26.99 -13.60 6.38
CA TYR A 830 -25.81 -14.45 6.27
C TYR A 830 -25.22 -14.83 7.63
N ILE A 831 -25.03 -13.86 8.54
CA ILE A 831 -24.54 -14.13 9.89
C ILE A 831 -25.51 -15.07 10.62
N ARG A 832 -26.83 -14.84 10.46
CA ARG A 832 -27.88 -15.73 10.96
C ARG A 832 -27.78 -17.14 10.37
N GLY A 833 -27.56 -17.25 9.06
CA GLY A 833 -27.41 -18.54 8.36
C GLY A 833 -26.19 -19.35 8.82
N ARG A 834 -25.18 -18.71 9.42
CA ARG A 834 -23.96 -19.35 9.98
C ARG A 834 -23.92 -19.43 11.51
N GLN A 835 -25.05 -19.27 12.19
CA GLN A 835 -25.12 -19.46 13.63
C GLN A 835 -24.83 -20.92 14.03
N PRO A 836 -23.92 -21.16 15.00
CA PRO A 836 -24.00 -22.30 15.90
C PRO A 836 -25.42 -22.41 16.43
N ARG A 837 -26.11 -23.50 16.17
CA ARG A 837 -27.48 -23.70 16.69
C ARG A 837 -27.51 -23.97 18.21
N GLY A 838 -26.46 -23.59 18.94
CA GLY A 838 -26.30 -23.76 20.38
C GLY A 838 -26.71 -22.53 21.18
N ARG A 839 -27.98 -22.51 21.60
CA ARG A 839 -28.74 -21.45 22.32
C ARG A 839 -28.90 -20.16 21.52
N ASP A 840 -30.15 -19.83 21.27
CA ASP A 840 -30.61 -18.52 20.81
C ASP A 840 -30.15 -17.47 21.82
N VAL A 841 -29.05 -16.79 21.52
CA VAL A 841 -28.71 -15.53 22.17
C VAL A 841 -29.49 -14.47 21.42
N PHE A 842 -30.74 -14.28 21.86
CA PHE A 842 -31.43 -13.01 21.69
C PHE A 842 -30.80 -11.95 22.59
#